data_AF-A0A958I0M8-F1
#
_entry.id   AF-A0A958I0M8-F1
#
_cell.length_a   1.000
_cell.length_b   1.000
_cell.length_c   1.000
_cell.angle_alpha   90.00
_cell.angle_beta   90.00
_cell.angle_gamma   90.00
#
_symmetry.space_group_name_H-M   'P 1'
#
loop_
_entity.id
_entity.type
_entity.pdbx_description
1 polymer ?
#
loop_
_entity_poly.entity_id
_entity_poly.type
_entity_poly.pdbx_seq_one_letter_code
_entity_poly.pdbx_strand_id
1 'polypeptide(L)'
;LFIDIIAKECPDFDIFGTNMYRGLSFGDAFQVVKEKLNKPILFTEFGSDAFNAIENAEDQYSQAKYMVENWKEIYENASGLGKAGNSIGGFTFQFSDGWWKYGQTKNLSVHDNNASWSNGGYQFDYAEGQNNMNEEWFGICAKGPTNAAGFYQNYPRAAYYALKKAHSFDPYAAGVSARSTQQYFSNISLMEAVLAARGDRAALVSEQTGAIRVSGIRLEMSTFSTGGDLITTPDNASPDERVYPNELGFGHMQSLYTQFEAKPTESVRGTVTLNFLGNVPENPIDEIFYENAGRARDVRTDEGNLEISSLNRVRIHQANISWNSRLFDLEGFYRTGHYHWGYEGDFFGLYPEANYGPNIDIYNGIAPVGFEVHGKKSLNGLKVAFGPELWWGANPAVLVKYARKLGGAEVTGIYHEDLDEQAPAVSSFAVPVPPTRRATLHVATEVGGLGIDLGGIWSGNTRVGDSFQIVDGTSGNYQVFQDDIESKDTFGGKIKFTFSKGRWNWYASGAAMGLVANGGADYTQTFTGWRLKDSGSGNQMNVLSGITYQMGNWQVAPNFLWQKPIEGPIPGDVQAPGRPRNILDDPFAVRGNRETTAGELLITYDPTPASWMYAWDSDMAEDASLAASVGFVYRSHPTTQDAAIGILGDGRTTFAFPGAPPARDLWEAHARIISKSSPGQGIIANLFAGDAEPNGDDPRLIHRYGGDIRFIMNTYKLTAMAKVNDWGPYDYHRDFNLTYPLQLMADLSTAVGKPQWHDIPQTRLGLRFTWRSLDQYSPRYCPTKVLNDIGELVCDPEAEGFDNGSEWEIRTYLHFNIGM
;
A
#
# COMPACT_ATOMS: atom_id res chain seq x y z
N LEU A 1 -27.11 33.93 -14.58
CA LEU A 1 -26.49 34.64 -13.45
C LEU A 1 -25.14 35.25 -13.84
N PHE A 2 -24.16 34.46 -14.33
CA PHE A 2 -22.84 35.00 -14.67
C PHE A 2 -22.76 35.81 -15.98
N ILE A 3 -23.60 35.51 -16.98
CA ILE A 3 -23.54 36.19 -18.28
C ILE A 3 -23.78 37.71 -18.19
N ASP A 4 -24.63 38.15 -17.26
CA ASP A 4 -24.89 39.58 -17.02
C ASP A 4 -23.67 40.28 -16.38
N ILE A 5 -22.91 39.56 -15.56
CA ILE A 5 -21.66 40.04 -14.98
C ILE A 5 -20.60 40.15 -16.08
N ILE A 6 -20.46 39.13 -16.92
CA ILE A 6 -19.51 39.11 -18.03
C ILE A 6 -19.79 40.27 -19.00
N ALA A 7 -21.07 40.51 -19.34
CA ALA A 7 -21.47 41.64 -20.18
C ALA A 7 -21.03 43.00 -19.63
N LYS A 8 -21.04 43.14 -18.29
CA LYS A 8 -20.70 44.38 -17.60
C LYS A 8 -19.20 44.57 -17.38
N GLU A 9 -18.52 43.52 -16.94
CA GLU A 9 -17.13 43.60 -16.44
C GLU A 9 -16.09 43.20 -17.50
N CYS A 10 -16.50 42.55 -18.59
CA CYS A 10 -15.60 42.04 -19.63
C CYS A 10 -16.03 42.49 -21.03
N PRO A 11 -16.01 43.79 -21.37
CA PRO A 11 -16.48 44.27 -22.68
C PRO A 11 -15.58 43.86 -23.87
N ASP A 12 -14.30 43.60 -23.60
CA ASP A 12 -13.25 43.57 -24.63
C ASP A 12 -12.94 42.18 -25.21
N PHE A 13 -13.56 41.09 -24.74
CA PHE A 13 -13.28 39.77 -25.33
C PHE A 13 -13.97 39.60 -26.69
N ASP A 14 -13.32 38.85 -27.58
CA ASP A 14 -13.80 38.64 -28.96
C ASP A 14 -14.75 37.45 -29.09
N ILE A 15 -14.53 36.39 -28.30
CA ILE A 15 -15.26 35.11 -28.42
C ILE A 15 -15.69 34.65 -27.02
N PHE A 16 -16.94 34.25 -26.90
CA PHE A 16 -17.45 33.59 -25.70
C PHE A 16 -17.21 32.07 -25.79
N GLY A 17 -16.13 31.59 -25.16
CA GLY A 17 -15.81 30.16 -25.02
C GLY A 17 -16.57 29.53 -23.85
N THR A 18 -17.14 28.33 -24.03
CA THR A 18 -17.90 27.65 -22.95
C THR A 18 -17.80 26.13 -23.00
N ASN A 19 -17.62 25.51 -21.82
CA ASN A 19 -17.84 24.08 -21.61
C ASN A 19 -19.32 23.87 -21.25
N MET A 20 -20.06 23.11 -22.05
CA MET A 20 -21.52 23.00 -21.90
C MET A 20 -22.02 21.57 -22.11
N TYR A 21 -22.53 20.97 -21.03
CA TYR A 21 -23.11 19.63 -20.99
C TYR A 21 -24.60 19.70 -20.63
N ARG A 22 -25.44 20.08 -21.60
CA ARG A 22 -26.89 20.28 -21.41
C ARG A 22 -27.77 19.16 -21.98
N GLY A 23 -27.16 18.08 -22.48
CA GLY A 23 -27.87 16.97 -23.10
C GLY A 23 -28.02 17.16 -24.61
N LEU A 24 -29.16 16.75 -25.19
CA LEU A 24 -29.38 16.78 -26.65
C LEU A 24 -29.39 18.19 -27.25
N SER A 25 -29.68 19.21 -26.45
CA SER A 25 -29.83 20.61 -26.89
C SER A 25 -29.08 21.55 -25.94
N PHE A 26 -28.54 22.64 -26.49
CA PHE A 26 -27.97 23.74 -25.71
C PHE A 26 -29.04 24.70 -25.18
N GLY A 27 -30.30 24.50 -25.57
CA GLY A 27 -31.44 25.32 -25.16
C GLY A 27 -31.34 26.74 -25.70
N ASP A 28 -31.38 27.72 -24.81
CA ASP A 28 -31.37 29.15 -25.13
C ASP A 28 -29.97 29.76 -25.28
N ALA A 29 -28.90 28.97 -25.12
CA ALA A 29 -27.52 29.47 -25.00
C ALA A 29 -27.12 30.43 -26.12
N PHE A 30 -27.37 30.07 -27.38
CA PHE A 30 -27.04 30.90 -28.54
C PHE A 30 -27.75 32.25 -28.51
N GLN A 31 -29.06 32.23 -28.19
CA GLN A 31 -29.90 33.42 -28.14
C GLN A 31 -29.46 34.34 -27.00
N VAL A 32 -29.24 33.79 -25.80
CA VAL A 32 -28.82 34.56 -24.63
C VAL A 32 -27.46 35.22 -24.87
N VAL A 33 -26.50 34.51 -25.48
CA VAL A 33 -25.18 35.09 -25.81
C VAL A 33 -25.33 36.20 -26.85
N LYS A 34 -26.17 36.01 -27.87
CA LYS A 34 -26.44 37.04 -28.87
C LYS A 34 -27.07 38.30 -28.26
N GLU A 35 -28.08 38.12 -27.42
CA GLU A 35 -28.82 39.24 -26.82
C GLU A 35 -28.01 40.00 -25.77
N LYS A 36 -27.24 39.30 -24.94
CA LYS A 36 -26.56 39.91 -23.79
C LYS A 36 -25.12 40.32 -24.07
N LEU A 37 -24.39 39.53 -24.85
CA LEU A 37 -22.98 39.77 -25.14
C LEU A 37 -22.79 40.30 -26.56
N ASN A 38 -23.64 39.86 -27.49
CA ASN A 38 -23.51 40.11 -28.92
C ASN A 38 -22.11 39.74 -29.46
N LYS A 39 -21.60 38.59 -29.00
CA LYS A 39 -20.31 38.01 -29.40
C LYS A 39 -20.51 36.64 -30.05
N PRO A 40 -19.57 36.17 -30.90
CA PRO A 40 -19.48 34.78 -31.32
C PRO A 40 -19.38 33.82 -30.13
N ILE A 41 -20.03 32.65 -30.25
CA ILE A 41 -19.98 31.55 -29.28
C ILE A 41 -19.15 30.39 -29.84
N LEU A 42 -18.21 29.89 -29.04
CA LEU A 42 -17.40 28.70 -29.30
C LEU A 42 -17.61 27.70 -28.17
N PHE A 43 -18.01 26.48 -28.48
CA PHE A 43 -18.09 25.42 -27.48
C PHE A 43 -16.70 24.81 -27.28
N THR A 44 -16.04 25.15 -26.17
CA THR A 44 -14.70 24.65 -25.86
C THR A 44 -14.73 23.20 -25.39
N GLU A 45 -15.83 22.76 -24.79
CA GLU A 45 -16.12 21.34 -24.51
C GLU A 45 -17.62 21.07 -24.51
N PHE A 46 -18.03 19.94 -25.08
CA PHE A 46 -19.38 19.37 -25.00
C PHE A 46 -19.35 17.92 -25.49
N GLY A 47 -20.35 17.12 -25.15
CA GLY A 47 -20.44 15.74 -25.62
C GLY A 47 -21.26 14.85 -24.69
N SER A 48 -21.05 13.54 -24.79
CA SER A 48 -21.63 12.51 -23.94
C SER A 48 -20.58 11.44 -23.75
N ASP A 49 -20.56 10.77 -22.61
CA ASP A 49 -19.81 9.53 -22.47
C ASP A 49 -20.52 8.37 -23.18
N ALA A 50 -19.75 7.29 -23.39
CA ALA A 50 -20.17 6.08 -24.07
C ALA A 50 -20.60 4.98 -23.11
N PHE A 51 -20.88 5.27 -21.84
CA PHE A 51 -21.22 4.27 -20.84
C PHE A 51 -22.64 4.54 -20.31
N ASN A 52 -23.38 3.48 -20.01
CA ASN A 52 -24.69 3.59 -19.38
C ASN A 52 -24.56 3.18 -17.92
N ALA A 53 -24.70 4.14 -17.00
CA ALA A 53 -24.51 3.90 -15.57
C ALA A 53 -25.61 3.01 -14.96
N ILE A 54 -26.76 2.86 -15.62
CA ILE A 54 -27.87 1.99 -15.16
C ILE A 54 -27.65 0.55 -15.60
N GLU A 55 -27.33 0.33 -16.87
CA GLU A 55 -27.08 -1.01 -17.43
C GLU A 55 -25.67 -1.53 -17.13
N ASN A 56 -24.78 -0.64 -16.69
CA ASN A 56 -23.36 -0.88 -16.46
C ASN A 56 -22.64 -1.48 -17.66
N ALA A 57 -22.89 -0.88 -18.83
CA ALA A 57 -22.37 -1.34 -20.12
C ALA A 57 -22.11 -0.17 -21.07
N GLU A 58 -21.24 -0.38 -22.05
CA GLU A 58 -20.97 0.59 -23.11
C GLU A 58 -22.20 0.80 -24.02
N ASP A 59 -22.66 2.05 -24.16
CA ASP A 59 -23.75 2.51 -25.02
C ASP A 59 -23.27 3.54 -26.06
N GLN A 60 -22.64 3.04 -27.11
CA GLN A 60 -22.16 3.88 -28.21
C GLN A 60 -23.29 4.56 -29.00
N TYR A 61 -24.52 4.02 -28.98
CA TYR A 61 -25.64 4.58 -29.73
C TYR A 61 -26.08 5.90 -29.09
N SER A 62 -26.28 5.90 -27.77
CA SER A 62 -26.66 7.11 -27.04
C SER A 62 -25.57 8.17 -27.19
N GLN A 63 -24.28 7.83 -27.04
CA GLN A 63 -23.19 8.78 -27.29
C GLN A 63 -23.31 9.45 -28.66
N ALA A 64 -23.44 8.65 -29.72
CA ALA A 64 -23.53 9.16 -31.09
C ALA A 64 -24.76 10.06 -31.29
N LYS A 65 -25.90 9.71 -30.69
CA LYS A 65 -27.13 10.51 -30.76
C LYS A 65 -26.93 11.91 -30.18
N TYR A 66 -26.36 12.01 -28.97
CA TYR A 66 -26.14 13.30 -28.31
C TYR A 66 -25.15 14.16 -29.10
N MET A 67 -24.05 13.57 -29.56
CA MET A 67 -23.06 14.32 -30.33
C MET A 67 -23.60 14.82 -31.68
N VAL A 68 -24.40 14.02 -32.39
CA VAL A 68 -25.02 14.43 -33.65
C VAL A 68 -26.02 15.58 -33.45
N GLU A 69 -26.89 15.51 -32.43
CA GLU A 69 -27.84 16.60 -32.15
C GLU A 69 -27.14 17.87 -31.65
N ASN A 70 -26.10 17.76 -30.84
CA ASN A 70 -25.29 18.92 -30.43
C ASN A 70 -24.64 19.59 -31.64
N TRP A 71 -23.98 18.83 -32.51
CA TRP A 71 -23.38 19.40 -33.72
C TRP A 71 -24.43 19.99 -34.67
N LYS A 72 -25.59 19.35 -34.81
CA LYS A 72 -26.69 19.92 -35.59
C LYS A 72 -27.07 21.32 -35.10
N GLU A 73 -27.22 21.54 -33.80
CA GLU A 73 -27.50 22.89 -33.27
C GLU A 73 -26.36 23.88 -33.50
N ILE A 74 -25.11 23.45 -33.38
CA ILE A 74 -23.93 24.28 -33.66
C ILE A 74 -23.95 24.75 -35.12
N TYR A 75 -24.25 23.86 -36.07
CA TYR A 75 -24.36 24.18 -37.48
C TYR A 75 -25.58 25.06 -37.79
N GLU A 76 -26.76 24.75 -37.26
CA GLU A 76 -27.97 25.56 -37.48
C GLU A 76 -27.84 27.00 -36.95
N ASN A 77 -26.98 27.23 -35.94
CA ASN A 77 -26.69 28.56 -35.41
C ASN A 77 -25.46 29.23 -36.04
N ALA A 78 -24.85 28.63 -37.07
CA ALA A 78 -23.80 29.29 -37.83
C ALA A 78 -24.36 30.50 -38.60
N SER A 79 -23.47 31.45 -38.94
CA SER A 79 -23.86 32.67 -39.64
C SER A 79 -24.59 32.36 -40.95
N GLY A 80 -25.72 33.03 -41.20
CA GLY A 80 -26.51 32.84 -42.43
C GLY A 80 -27.47 31.65 -42.44
N LEU A 81 -27.52 30.81 -41.40
CA LEU A 81 -28.38 29.61 -41.35
C LEU A 81 -29.71 29.78 -40.59
N GLY A 82 -30.12 31.01 -40.31
CA GLY A 82 -31.50 31.35 -39.92
C GLY A 82 -31.88 31.19 -38.45
N LYS A 83 -30.96 30.74 -37.57
CA LYS A 83 -31.12 30.83 -36.10
C LYS A 83 -30.36 32.05 -35.54
N ALA A 84 -29.71 31.92 -34.38
CA ALA A 84 -29.00 33.04 -33.75
C ALA A 84 -27.84 33.55 -34.62
N GLY A 85 -27.17 32.68 -35.39
CA GLY A 85 -26.15 33.10 -36.35
C GLY A 85 -24.84 33.57 -35.72
N ASN A 86 -24.60 33.21 -34.45
CA ASN A 86 -23.39 33.58 -33.70
C ASN A 86 -22.48 32.38 -33.39
N SER A 87 -22.81 31.17 -33.85
CA SER A 87 -21.98 29.98 -33.65
C SER A 87 -20.77 30.00 -34.57
N ILE A 88 -19.58 29.77 -34.00
CA ILE A 88 -18.34 29.57 -34.77
C ILE A 88 -17.77 28.15 -34.65
N GLY A 89 -18.52 27.23 -34.03
CA GLY A 89 -18.14 25.82 -33.90
C GLY A 89 -17.89 25.37 -32.47
N GLY A 90 -17.13 24.28 -32.32
CA GLY A 90 -16.70 23.78 -31.02
C GLY A 90 -15.79 22.55 -31.09
N PHE A 91 -15.42 22.05 -29.91
CA PHE A 91 -14.62 20.83 -29.74
C PHE A 91 -15.42 19.77 -29.00
N THR A 92 -15.64 18.62 -29.64
CA THR A 92 -16.21 17.45 -28.96
C THR A 92 -15.25 16.95 -27.90
N PHE A 93 -15.72 16.94 -26.66
CA PHE A 93 -15.02 16.33 -25.55
C PHE A 93 -15.43 14.85 -25.46
N GLN A 94 -14.53 13.90 -25.73
CA GLN A 94 -13.13 14.08 -26.16
C GLN A 94 -12.73 13.06 -27.23
N PHE A 95 -11.57 13.26 -27.87
CA PHE A 95 -11.16 12.43 -29.01
C PHE A 95 -10.90 10.96 -28.63
N SER A 96 -10.16 10.73 -27.56
CA SER A 96 -9.86 9.41 -27.01
C SER A 96 -10.31 9.32 -25.55
N ASP A 97 -10.56 8.11 -25.04
CA ASP A 97 -10.87 7.90 -23.62
C ASP A 97 -9.88 8.56 -22.65
N GLY A 98 -10.40 8.96 -21.50
CA GLY A 98 -9.65 9.63 -20.46
C GLY A 98 -9.44 8.69 -19.30
N TRP A 99 -8.64 7.63 -19.49
CA TRP A 99 -8.20 6.77 -18.38
C TRP A 99 -7.64 7.65 -17.25
N TRP A 100 -7.56 7.15 -16.02
CA TRP A 100 -7.09 7.86 -14.81
C TRP A 100 -7.90 9.08 -14.36
N LYS A 101 -9.04 9.43 -14.99
CA LYS A 101 -9.86 10.56 -14.54
C LYS A 101 -10.65 10.26 -13.27
N TYR A 102 -10.85 9.00 -12.93
CA TYR A 102 -11.36 8.63 -11.61
C TYR A 102 -10.21 8.23 -10.67
N GLY A 103 -10.22 8.75 -9.44
CA GLY A 103 -9.19 8.50 -8.44
C GLY A 103 -7.85 9.19 -8.68
N GLN A 104 -7.42 9.39 -9.94
CA GLN A 104 -6.19 10.07 -10.40
C GLN A 104 -4.85 9.47 -9.95
N THR A 105 -4.85 8.64 -8.90
CA THR A 105 -3.68 7.98 -8.32
C THR A 105 -3.89 6.47 -8.12
N LYS A 106 -5.11 5.99 -8.42
CA LYS A 106 -5.51 4.57 -8.30
C LYS A 106 -5.98 4.08 -9.66
N ASN A 107 -5.91 2.76 -9.87
CA ASN A 107 -6.45 2.11 -11.07
C ASN A 107 -5.95 2.69 -12.41
N LEU A 108 -4.73 3.24 -12.47
CA LEU A 108 -4.24 3.98 -13.65
C LEU A 108 -4.09 3.14 -14.93
N SER A 109 -4.07 1.81 -14.79
CA SER A 109 -4.04 0.83 -15.88
C SER A 109 -5.38 0.17 -16.16
N VAL A 110 -6.46 0.63 -15.50
CA VAL A 110 -7.82 0.12 -15.61
C VAL A 110 -8.69 1.21 -16.22
N HIS A 111 -9.53 0.85 -17.17
CA HIS A 111 -10.57 1.75 -17.67
C HIS A 111 -11.75 1.70 -16.71
N ASP A 112 -11.84 2.68 -15.82
CA ASP A 112 -12.79 2.70 -14.71
C ASP A 112 -14.21 3.06 -15.18
N ASN A 113 -15.22 2.38 -14.63
CA ASN A 113 -16.63 2.58 -14.97
C ASN A 113 -17.41 3.33 -13.88
N ASN A 114 -16.74 4.04 -12.98
CA ASN A 114 -17.39 4.85 -11.96
C ASN A 114 -17.93 6.17 -12.56
N ALA A 115 -19.21 6.44 -12.28
CA ALA A 115 -19.83 7.73 -12.58
C ALA A 115 -19.56 8.71 -11.43
N SER A 116 -18.78 9.77 -11.69
CA SER A 116 -18.30 10.68 -10.65
C SER A 116 -19.28 11.84 -10.33
N TRP A 117 -20.20 12.14 -11.24
CA TRP A 117 -21.23 13.17 -11.04
C TRP A 117 -22.52 12.88 -11.83
N SER A 118 -23.58 13.66 -11.55
CA SER A 118 -24.92 13.48 -12.11
C SER A 118 -25.30 14.61 -13.06
N ASN A 119 -25.96 14.29 -14.16
CA ASN A 119 -26.47 15.27 -15.12
C ASN A 119 -27.82 14.85 -15.74
N GLY A 120 -28.87 15.59 -15.37
CA GLY A 120 -30.22 15.41 -15.89
C GLY A 120 -30.40 15.74 -17.38
N GLY A 121 -29.41 16.32 -18.06
CA GLY A 121 -29.46 16.49 -19.51
C GLY A 121 -29.41 15.17 -20.29
N TYR A 122 -28.86 14.11 -19.68
CA TYR A 122 -28.56 12.83 -20.30
C TYR A 122 -29.59 11.77 -19.87
N GLN A 123 -30.80 11.90 -20.41
CA GLN A 123 -31.97 11.12 -19.98
C GLN A 123 -31.90 9.60 -20.27
N PHE A 124 -30.89 9.13 -21.01
CA PHE A 124 -30.79 7.71 -21.38
C PHE A 124 -30.36 6.81 -20.21
N ASP A 125 -29.67 7.39 -19.22
CA ASP A 125 -29.21 6.70 -18.03
C ASP A 125 -29.30 7.57 -16.75
N TYR A 126 -29.97 8.72 -16.83
CA TYR A 126 -30.24 9.54 -15.66
C TYR A 126 -31.25 8.88 -14.72
N ALA A 127 -30.88 8.82 -13.45
CA ALA A 127 -31.80 8.49 -12.36
C ALA A 127 -31.62 9.49 -11.22
N GLU A 128 -32.73 10.00 -10.67
CA GLU A 128 -32.70 10.96 -9.57
C GLU A 128 -31.89 10.40 -8.38
N GLY A 129 -30.98 11.23 -7.85
CA GLY A 129 -30.08 10.84 -6.76
C GLY A 129 -28.93 9.90 -7.16
N GLN A 130 -28.70 9.68 -8.45
CA GLN A 130 -27.59 8.85 -8.95
C GLN A 130 -26.69 9.63 -9.92
N ASN A 131 -25.42 9.29 -9.91
CA ASN A 131 -24.46 9.76 -10.90
C ASN A 131 -24.59 8.96 -12.21
N ASN A 132 -24.36 9.62 -13.33
CA ASN A 132 -24.44 9.02 -14.67
C ASN A 132 -23.37 9.54 -15.65
N MET A 133 -22.38 10.31 -15.17
CA MET A 133 -21.31 10.81 -16.03
C MET A 133 -20.02 10.03 -15.78
N ASN A 134 -19.67 9.15 -16.72
CA ASN A 134 -18.47 8.31 -16.67
C ASN A 134 -17.27 9.01 -17.33
N GLU A 135 -16.49 9.75 -16.53
CA GLU A 135 -15.38 10.61 -17.00
C GLU A 135 -14.37 9.91 -17.94
N GLU A 136 -14.09 8.63 -17.69
CA GLU A 136 -13.11 7.90 -18.51
C GLU A 136 -13.66 7.48 -19.87
N TRP A 137 -14.97 7.53 -20.08
CA TRP A 137 -15.69 6.99 -21.24
C TRP A 137 -16.17 8.07 -22.23
N PHE A 138 -15.72 9.33 -22.08
CA PHE A 138 -16.04 10.44 -23.00
C PHE A 138 -15.41 10.35 -24.39
N GLY A 139 -14.50 9.40 -24.64
CA GLY A 139 -13.84 9.28 -25.93
C GLY A 139 -14.81 8.97 -27.06
N ILE A 140 -14.66 9.61 -28.23
CA ILE A 140 -15.25 9.09 -29.49
C ILE A 140 -14.42 7.95 -30.08
N CYS A 141 -13.23 7.72 -29.52
CA CYS A 141 -12.39 6.56 -29.76
C CYS A 141 -12.03 5.89 -28.43
N ALA A 142 -12.18 4.57 -28.36
CA ALA A 142 -11.70 3.77 -27.25
C ALA A 142 -10.17 3.61 -27.29
N LYS A 143 -9.52 3.55 -26.12
CA LYS A 143 -8.08 3.31 -26.02
C LYS A 143 -7.75 1.82 -25.93
N GLY A 144 -6.80 1.39 -26.74
CA GLY A 144 -6.15 0.07 -26.62
C GLY A 144 -5.08 0.03 -25.53
N PRO A 145 -4.45 -1.14 -25.33
CA PRO A 145 -3.33 -1.29 -24.41
C PRO A 145 -2.13 -0.41 -24.81
N THR A 146 -1.44 0.11 -23.82
CA THR A 146 -0.22 0.89 -23.99
C THR A 146 0.97 -0.03 -24.28
N ASN A 147 1.73 0.25 -25.33
CA ASN A 147 2.96 -0.45 -25.68
C ASN A 147 4.15 0.01 -24.82
N ALA A 148 5.30 -0.68 -24.94
CA ALA A 148 6.50 -0.39 -24.15
C ALA A 148 7.05 1.05 -24.29
N ALA A 149 6.68 1.77 -25.36
CA ALA A 149 7.08 3.16 -25.60
C ALA A 149 6.04 4.19 -25.10
N GLY A 150 4.95 3.74 -24.47
CA GLY A 150 3.89 4.61 -23.97
C GLY A 150 2.82 4.97 -25.00
N PHE A 151 2.83 4.37 -26.19
CA PHE A 151 1.83 4.62 -27.23
C PHE A 151 0.72 3.57 -27.21
N TYR A 152 -0.49 3.95 -27.63
CA TYR A 152 -1.64 3.06 -27.71
C TYR A 152 -2.37 3.26 -29.04
N GLN A 153 -3.06 2.23 -29.49
CA GLN A 153 -3.95 2.29 -30.65
C GLN A 153 -5.32 2.84 -30.22
N ASN A 154 -5.95 3.66 -31.06
CA ASN A 154 -7.32 4.15 -30.85
C ASN A 154 -8.30 3.37 -31.74
N TYR A 155 -9.45 3.03 -31.17
CA TYR A 155 -10.53 2.28 -31.82
C TYR A 155 -11.77 3.18 -31.93
N PRO A 156 -12.13 3.64 -33.13
CA PRO A 156 -13.29 4.50 -33.34
C PRO A 156 -14.61 3.91 -32.79
N ARG A 157 -15.40 4.73 -32.09
CA ARG A 157 -16.78 4.41 -31.69
C ARG A 157 -17.79 4.87 -32.74
N ALA A 158 -19.05 4.49 -32.55
CA ALA A 158 -20.16 4.94 -33.40
C ALA A 158 -20.19 6.47 -33.56
N ALA A 159 -19.91 7.22 -32.49
CA ALA A 159 -19.85 8.68 -32.53
C ALA A 159 -18.81 9.20 -33.55
N TYR A 160 -17.62 8.60 -33.62
CA TYR A 160 -16.61 8.99 -34.62
C TYR A 160 -17.14 8.90 -36.05
N TYR A 161 -17.77 7.77 -36.40
CA TYR A 161 -18.32 7.57 -37.75
C TYR A 161 -19.48 8.51 -38.06
N ALA A 162 -20.34 8.78 -37.09
CA ALA A 162 -21.44 9.72 -37.23
C ALA A 162 -20.92 11.16 -37.41
N LEU A 163 -19.94 11.58 -36.62
CA LEU A 163 -19.33 12.91 -36.72
C LEU A 163 -18.50 13.09 -37.97
N LYS A 164 -17.82 12.04 -38.47
CA LYS A 164 -17.16 12.05 -39.77
C LYS A 164 -18.14 12.41 -40.90
N LYS A 165 -19.38 11.88 -40.84
CA LYS A 165 -20.44 12.28 -41.77
C LYS A 165 -20.86 13.73 -41.49
N ALA A 166 -21.19 14.09 -40.25
CA ALA A 166 -21.60 15.46 -39.88
C ALA A 166 -20.63 16.54 -40.39
N HIS A 167 -19.33 16.34 -40.21
CA HIS A 167 -18.29 17.30 -40.59
C HIS A 167 -17.98 17.36 -42.09
N SER A 168 -18.59 16.50 -42.91
CA SER A 168 -18.52 16.62 -44.38
C SER A 168 -19.52 17.63 -44.95
N PHE A 169 -20.42 18.17 -44.12
CA PHE A 169 -21.35 19.23 -44.49
C PHE A 169 -20.65 20.59 -44.49
N ASP A 170 -20.73 21.30 -45.62
CA ASP A 170 -20.30 22.70 -45.73
C ASP A 170 -21.50 23.63 -45.47
N PRO A 171 -21.55 24.34 -44.33
CA PRO A 171 -22.66 25.24 -44.01
C PRO A 171 -22.71 26.49 -44.89
N TYR A 172 -21.64 26.81 -45.62
CA TYR A 172 -21.53 28.01 -46.44
C TYR A 172 -21.61 27.72 -47.96
N ALA A 173 -21.85 26.47 -48.34
CA ALA A 173 -22.06 26.10 -49.74
C ALA A 173 -23.32 26.79 -50.31
N ALA A 174 -23.29 27.08 -51.62
CA ALA A 174 -24.39 27.73 -52.30
C ALA A 174 -25.69 26.90 -52.22
N GLY A 175 -26.79 27.54 -51.80
CA GLY A 175 -28.10 26.89 -51.68
C GLY A 175 -28.36 26.21 -50.33
N VAL A 176 -27.41 26.26 -49.38
CA VAL A 176 -27.62 25.76 -48.03
C VAL A 176 -28.56 26.69 -47.25
N SER A 177 -29.48 26.10 -46.50
CA SER A 177 -30.47 26.75 -45.64
C SER A 177 -30.69 25.95 -44.35
N ALA A 178 -31.38 26.54 -43.36
CA ALA A 178 -31.77 25.83 -42.14
C ALA A 178 -32.42 24.47 -42.42
N ARG A 179 -33.31 24.40 -43.43
CA ARG A 179 -34.02 23.18 -43.80
C ARG A 179 -33.09 22.11 -44.38
N SER A 180 -32.16 22.50 -45.26
CA SER A 180 -31.21 21.53 -45.84
C SER A 180 -30.23 21.03 -44.78
N THR A 181 -29.83 21.87 -43.83
CA THR A 181 -29.01 21.45 -42.67
C THR A 181 -29.74 20.41 -41.83
N GLN A 182 -31.01 20.67 -41.48
CA GLN A 182 -31.83 19.70 -40.74
C GLN A 182 -31.99 18.37 -41.48
N GLN A 183 -32.28 18.44 -42.78
CA GLN A 183 -32.43 17.26 -43.62
C GLN A 183 -31.13 16.45 -43.71
N TYR A 184 -29.99 17.13 -43.86
CA TYR A 184 -28.68 16.49 -43.90
C TYR A 184 -28.40 15.70 -42.62
N PHE A 185 -28.53 16.34 -41.45
CA PHE A 185 -28.28 15.70 -40.17
C PHE A 185 -29.28 14.56 -39.89
N SER A 186 -30.55 14.68 -40.32
CA SER A 186 -31.53 13.60 -40.19
C SER A 186 -31.20 12.34 -41.02
N ASN A 187 -30.39 12.48 -42.08
CA ASN A 187 -29.95 11.36 -42.91
C ASN A 187 -28.72 10.64 -42.34
N ILE A 188 -28.12 11.13 -41.25
CA ILE A 188 -27.00 10.46 -40.58
C ILE A 188 -27.56 9.26 -39.82
N SER A 189 -27.42 8.06 -40.41
CA SER A 189 -27.82 6.81 -39.76
C SER A 189 -26.87 6.45 -38.60
N LEU A 190 -27.37 6.59 -37.37
CA LEU A 190 -26.64 6.19 -36.17
C LEU A 190 -26.43 4.67 -36.12
N MET A 191 -27.38 3.88 -36.62
CA MET A 191 -27.25 2.42 -36.63
C MET A 191 -26.16 1.94 -37.59
N GLU A 192 -25.99 2.60 -38.74
CA GLU A 192 -24.84 2.34 -39.62
C GLU A 192 -23.52 2.66 -38.93
N ALA A 193 -23.47 3.75 -38.16
CA ALA A 193 -22.28 4.14 -37.41
C ALA A 193 -21.94 3.11 -36.31
N VAL A 194 -22.95 2.57 -35.62
CA VAL A 194 -22.79 1.45 -34.67
C VAL A 194 -22.28 0.19 -35.38
N LEU A 195 -22.84 -0.15 -36.55
CA LEU A 195 -22.38 -1.29 -37.34
C LEU A 195 -20.93 -1.14 -37.81
N ALA A 196 -20.52 0.07 -38.22
CA ALA A 196 -19.14 0.36 -38.59
C ALA A 196 -18.19 0.17 -37.40
N ALA A 197 -18.55 0.69 -36.22
CA ALA A 197 -17.75 0.57 -35.00
C ALA A 197 -17.67 -0.85 -34.43
N ARG A 198 -18.53 -1.79 -34.86
CA ARG A 198 -18.43 -3.20 -34.42
C ARG A 198 -17.12 -3.84 -34.82
N GLY A 199 -16.56 -3.48 -35.98
CA GLY A 199 -15.26 -3.99 -36.44
C GLY A 199 -14.13 -3.57 -35.50
N ASP A 200 -14.07 -2.28 -35.15
CA ASP A 200 -13.08 -1.73 -34.24
C ASP A 200 -13.26 -2.23 -32.80
N ARG A 201 -14.51 -2.36 -32.33
CA ARG A 201 -14.80 -3.00 -31.04
C ARG A 201 -14.35 -4.45 -31.02
N ALA A 202 -14.58 -5.22 -32.09
CA ALA A 202 -14.11 -6.59 -32.19
C ALA A 202 -12.58 -6.67 -32.21
N ALA A 203 -11.90 -5.73 -32.90
CA ALA A 203 -10.45 -5.62 -32.88
C ALA A 203 -9.93 -5.27 -31.49
N LEU A 204 -10.54 -4.31 -30.78
CA LEU A 204 -10.21 -3.96 -29.40
C LEU A 204 -10.38 -5.15 -28.45
N VAL A 205 -11.52 -5.84 -28.52
CA VAL A 205 -11.79 -7.02 -27.69
C VAL A 205 -10.85 -8.17 -28.04
N SER A 206 -10.51 -8.34 -29.31
CA SER A 206 -9.53 -9.33 -29.77
C SER A 206 -8.11 -8.97 -29.31
N GLU A 207 -7.77 -7.69 -29.20
CA GLU A 207 -6.48 -7.23 -28.67
C GLU A 207 -6.43 -7.34 -27.15
N GLN A 208 -7.58 -7.17 -26.49
CA GLN A 208 -7.76 -7.41 -25.07
C GLN A 208 -7.94 -8.91 -24.73
N THR A 209 -8.08 -9.78 -25.73
CA THR A 209 -8.20 -11.26 -25.70
C THR A 209 -9.15 -11.86 -24.65
N GLY A 210 -10.45 -11.56 -24.73
CA GLY A 210 -11.53 -12.40 -24.17
C GLY A 210 -11.77 -12.36 -22.66
N ALA A 211 -12.89 -12.97 -22.22
CA ALA A 211 -13.30 -13.00 -20.81
C ALA A 211 -12.31 -13.73 -19.88
N ILE A 212 -11.36 -14.50 -20.43
CA ILE A 212 -10.23 -15.12 -19.71
C ILE A 212 -8.98 -15.00 -20.59
N ARG A 213 -7.87 -14.52 -20.03
CA ARG A 213 -6.58 -14.38 -20.72
C ARG A 213 -5.40 -14.62 -19.80
N VAL A 214 -4.25 -14.93 -20.38
CA VAL A 214 -2.96 -14.78 -19.68
C VAL A 214 -2.62 -13.29 -19.70
N SER A 215 -2.79 -12.62 -18.57
CA SER A 215 -2.52 -11.19 -18.41
C SER A 215 -1.04 -10.90 -18.16
N GLY A 216 -0.29 -11.89 -17.65
CA GLY A 216 1.15 -11.71 -17.47
C GLY A 216 1.95 -12.98 -17.24
N ILE A 217 3.25 -12.87 -17.51
CA ILE A 217 4.26 -13.91 -17.30
C ILE A 217 5.49 -13.27 -16.66
N ARG A 218 5.93 -13.83 -15.53
CA ARG A 218 7.19 -13.47 -14.86
C ARG A 218 8.08 -14.70 -14.74
N LEU A 219 9.32 -14.63 -15.21
CA LEU A 219 10.33 -15.68 -15.06
C LEU A 219 11.51 -15.11 -14.29
N GLU A 220 11.90 -15.79 -13.21
CA GLU A 220 13.05 -15.44 -12.38
C GLU A 220 14.06 -16.58 -12.43
N MET A 221 15.21 -16.30 -13.03
CA MET A 221 16.35 -17.21 -13.08
C MET A 221 17.52 -16.55 -12.38
N SER A 222 18.13 -17.26 -11.44
CA SER A 222 19.29 -16.76 -10.69
C SER A 222 20.38 -17.82 -10.60
N THR A 223 21.63 -17.39 -10.54
CA THR A 223 22.77 -18.25 -10.16
C THR A 223 23.41 -17.68 -8.91
N PHE A 224 23.99 -18.55 -8.11
CA PHE A 224 24.59 -18.22 -6.82
C PHE A 224 25.99 -18.79 -6.81
N SER A 225 26.97 -17.96 -6.44
CA SER A 225 28.34 -18.39 -6.17
C SER A 225 28.66 -17.93 -4.76
N THR A 226 28.89 -18.87 -3.85
CA THR A 226 29.10 -18.58 -2.43
C THR A 226 30.45 -19.06 -1.95
N GLY A 227 30.98 -18.37 -0.94
CA GLY A 227 32.25 -18.69 -0.31
C GLY A 227 32.40 -17.95 1.01
N GLY A 228 33.45 -18.29 1.76
CA GLY A 228 33.76 -17.66 3.02
C GLY A 228 34.80 -18.44 3.80
N ASP A 229 35.21 -17.87 4.93
CA ASP A 229 36.25 -18.40 5.80
C ASP A 229 35.76 -18.36 7.25
N LEU A 230 36.14 -19.37 8.04
CA LEU A 230 35.71 -19.55 9.44
C LEU A 230 34.19 -19.58 9.60
N ILE A 231 33.53 -20.37 8.74
CA ILE A 231 32.08 -20.51 8.68
C ILE A 231 31.61 -21.93 8.89
N THR A 232 30.37 -22.08 9.35
CA THR A 232 29.70 -23.39 9.51
C THR A 232 29.43 -24.09 8.17
N THR A 233 29.29 -23.34 7.07
CA THR A 233 28.97 -23.88 5.74
C THR A 233 30.13 -24.73 5.20
N PRO A 234 29.91 -26.01 4.85
CA PRO A 234 30.97 -26.88 4.38
C PRO A 234 31.30 -26.67 2.89
N ASP A 235 32.45 -27.16 2.43
CA ASP A 235 32.81 -27.12 1.01
C ASP A 235 31.90 -27.97 0.12
N ASN A 236 31.31 -29.05 0.65
CA ASN A 236 30.41 -29.95 -0.07
C ASN A 236 29.26 -30.37 0.84
N ALA A 237 28.08 -30.59 0.24
CA ALA A 237 26.90 -31.03 0.97
C ALA A 237 27.10 -32.41 1.63
N SER A 238 26.69 -32.52 2.88
CA SER A 238 26.62 -33.81 3.59
C SER A 238 25.29 -34.50 3.30
N PRO A 239 25.26 -35.80 2.94
CA PRO A 239 24.01 -36.55 2.79
C PRO A 239 23.32 -36.83 4.14
N ASP A 240 24.07 -36.74 5.24
CA ASP A 240 23.61 -37.11 6.58
C ASP A 240 23.08 -35.90 7.39
N GLU A 241 23.27 -34.67 6.89
CA GLU A 241 22.86 -33.43 7.55
C GLU A 241 22.05 -32.53 6.60
N ARG A 242 20.85 -32.12 7.02
CA ARG A 242 20.05 -31.11 6.31
C ARG A 242 20.22 -29.74 6.97
N VAL A 243 21.27 -29.03 6.57
CA VAL A 243 21.56 -27.66 7.01
C VAL A 243 21.60 -26.72 5.81
N TYR A 244 21.31 -25.45 6.02
CA TYR A 244 21.40 -24.42 4.99
C TYR A 244 22.28 -23.26 5.48
N PRO A 245 23.13 -22.66 4.62
CA PRO A 245 23.54 -23.19 3.31
C PRO A 245 24.24 -24.55 3.45
N ASN A 246 23.97 -25.48 2.54
CA ASN A 246 24.50 -26.86 2.66
C ASN A 246 25.90 -27.03 2.07
N GLU A 247 26.33 -26.14 1.18
CA GLU A 247 27.64 -26.19 0.55
C GLU A 247 28.10 -24.81 0.06
N LEU A 248 29.40 -24.66 -0.17
CA LEU A 248 29.99 -23.53 -0.89
C LEU A 248 30.03 -23.80 -2.40
N GLY A 249 30.15 -22.75 -3.20
CA GLY A 249 30.29 -22.87 -4.65
C GLY A 249 29.02 -22.49 -5.40
N PHE A 250 28.71 -23.22 -6.48
CA PHE A 250 27.75 -22.77 -7.49
C PHE A 250 26.38 -23.44 -7.40
N GLY A 251 25.33 -22.63 -7.37
CA GLY A 251 23.93 -23.07 -7.41
C GLY A 251 23.10 -22.24 -8.38
N HIS A 252 21.86 -22.66 -8.65
CA HIS A 252 20.94 -21.93 -9.52
C HIS A 252 19.47 -22.08 -9.12
N MET A 253 18.63 -21.15 -9.54
CA MET A 253 17.19 -21.09 -9.27
C MET A 253 16.41 -20.86 -10.56
N GLN A 254 15.23 -21.47 -10.66
CA GLN A 254 14.26 -21.23 -11.72
C GLN A 254 12.85 -21.12 -11.13
N SER A 255 12.19 -19.99 -11.33
CA SER A 255 10.83 -19.73 -10.83
C SER A 255 10.01 -19.04 -11.92
N LEU A 256 8.87 -19.62 -12.29
CA LEU A 256 7.96 -19.09 -13.31
C LEU A 256 6.64 -18.72 -12.66
N TYR A 257 6.11 -17.55 -13.01
CA TYR A 257 4.81 -17.07 -12.59
C TYR A 257 3.96 -16.80 -13.82
N THR A 258 2.71 -17.24 -13.79
CA THR A 258 1.74 -16.99 -14.86
C THR A 258 0.47 -16.43 -14.25
N GLN A 259 0.11 -15.22 -14.66
CA GLN A 259 -1.11 -14.56 -14.23
C GLN A 259 -2.21 -14.76 -15.27
N PHE A 260 -3.36 -15.22 -14.78
CA PHE A 260 -4.60 -15.32 -15.53
C PHE A 260 -5.55 -14.24 -15.05
N GLU A 261 -6.15 -13.51 -15.98
CA GLU A 261 -7.20 -12.54 -15.71
C GLU A 261 -8.52 -13.03 -16.29
N ALA A 262 -9.59 -12.89 -15.52
CA ALA A 262 -10.95 -13.10 -15.97
C ALA A 262 -11.78 -11.81 -15.82
N LYS A 263 -12.47 -11.39 -16.89
CA LYS A 263 -13.36 -10.24 -16.94
C LYS A 263 -14.66 -10.61 -17.66
N PRO A 264 -15.59 -11.35 -17.01
CA PRO A 264 -16.82 -11.81 -17.64
C PRO A 264 -17.81 -10.67 -17.95
N THR A 265 -17.75 -9.56 -17.22
CA THR A 265 -18.54 -8.33 -17.43
C THR A 265 -17.70 -7.10 -17.08
N GLU A 266 -18.20 -5.89 -17.37
CA GLU A 266 -17.55 -4.64 -16.92
C GLU A 266 -17.59 -4.46 -15.39
N SER A 267 -18.48 -5.18 -14.69
CA SER A 267 -18.62 -5.14 -13.23
C SER A 267 -17.66 -6.04 -12.47
N VAL A 268 -17.11 -7.09 -13.10
CA VAL A 268 -16.39 -8.16 -12.40
C VAL A 268 -15.04 -8.38 -13.06
N ARG A 269 -13.98 -8.33 -12.26
CA ARG A 269 -12.62 -8.67 -12.67
C ARG A 269 -11.98 -9.55 -11.61
N GLY A 270 -11.25 -10.58 -12.01
CA GLY A 270 -10.44 -11.37 -11.09
C GLY A 270 -9.11 -11.72 -11.72
N THR A 271 -8.05 -11.76 -10.92
CA THR A 271 -6.75 -12.27 -11.35
C THR A 271 -6.27 -13.36 -10.41
N VAL A 272 -5.59 -14.36 -10.97
CA VAL A 272 -4.90 -15.39 -10.20
C VAL A 272 -3.51 -15.58 -10.79
N THR A 273 -2.50 -15.58 -9.94
CA THR A 273 -1.11 -15.86 -10.31
C THR A 273 -0.71 -17.22 -9.80
N LEU A 274 -0.29 -18.10 -10.71
CA LEU A 274 0.31 -19.39 -10.37
C LEU A 274 1.83 -19.28 -10.41
N ASN A 275 2.51 -19.81 -9.40
CA ASN A 275 3.94 -20.05 -9.40
C ASN A 275 4.24 -21.51 -9.75
N PHE A 276 5.24 -21.71 -10.60
CA PHE A 276 5.79 -22.97 -11.04
C PHE A 276 7.28 -22.98 -10.73
N LEU A 277 7.71 -23.94 -9.93
CA LEU A 277 9.05 -23.97 -9.38
C LEU A 277 9.92 -25.01 -10.09
N GLY A 278 11.03 -24.57 -10.67
CA GLY A 278 12.10 -25.41 -11.20
C GLY A 278 13.15 -25.73 -10.13
N ASN A 279 14.44 -25.62 -10.44
CA ASN A 279 15.48 -25.87 -9.44
C ASN A 279 15.42 -24.85 -8.27
N VAL A 280 15.65 -25.32 -7.04
CA VAL A 280 15.76 -24.49 -5.84
C VAL A 280 17.19 -24.62 -5.30
N PRO A 281 17.92 -23.51 -5.10
CA PRO A 281 19.29 -23.57 -4.61
C PRO A 281 19.32 -23.79 -3.09
N GLU A 282 20.34 -24.50 -2.63
CA GLU A 282 20.56 -24.84 -1.21
C GLU A 282 21.81 -24.15 -0.61
N ASN A 283 22.64 -23.56 -1.46
CA ASN A 283 23.85 -22.81 -1.12
C ASN A 283 23.75 -21.27 -0.91
N PRO A 284 22.62 -20.54 -1.11
CA PRO A 284 22.58 -19.09 -0.86
C PRO A 284 22.79 -18.73 0.61
N ILE A 285 23.53 -17.65 0.90
CA ILE A 285 23.83 -17.20 2.28
C ILE A 285 22.60 -16.61 2.99
N ASP A 286 21.64 -16.13 2.20
CA ASP A 286 20.31 -15.72 2.64
C ASP A 286 19.35 -16.89 2.35
N GLU A 287 19.18 -17.75 3.35
CA GLU A 287 18.52 -19.06 3.25
C GLU A 287 16.99 -19.02 3.18
N ILE A 288 16.38 -17.91 3.60
CA ILE A 288 14.93 -17.69 3.62
C ILE A 288 14.51 -16.81 2.44
N PHE A 289 13.77 -17.40 1.51
CA PHE A 289 13.21 -16.78 0.30
C PHE A 289 12.04 -17.64 -0.21
N TYR A 290 11.17 -17.08 -1.05
CA TYR A 290 9.90 -17.72 -1.45
C TYR A 290 10.05 -19.15 -1.99
N GLU A 291 11.00 -19.37 -2.89
CA GLU A 291 11.24 -20.65 -3.57
C GLU A 291 11.75 -21.76 -2.64
N ASN A 292 12.25 -21.44 -1.44
CA ASN A 292 12.75 -22.44 -0.50
C ASN A 292 11.65 -23.40 -0.01
N ALA A 293 10.37 -23.04 -0.18
CA ALA A 293 9.23 -23.91 0.11
C ALA A 293 9.18 -25.18 -0.76
N GLY A 294 9.98 -25.24 -1.84
CA GLY A 294 10.15 -26.43 -2.67
C GLY A 294 11.33 -27.33 -2.32
N ARG A 295 12.10 -27.00 -1.27
CA ARG A 295 13.17 -27.86 -0.75
C ARG A 295 12.59 -29.17 -0.21
N ALA A 296 13.37 -30.25 -0.29
CA ALA A 296 12.96 -31.55 0.23
C ALA A 296 12.83 -31.50 1.76
N ARG A 297 11.89 -32.28 2.31
CA ARG A 297 11.68 -32.40 3.76
C ARG A 297 11.62 -33.86 4.16
N ASP A 298 12.26 -34.18 5.28
CA ASP A 298 12.06 -35.47 5.93
C ASP A 298 10.79 -35.45 6.77
N VAL A 299 9.94 -36.44 6.55
CA VAL A 299 8.77 -36.70 7.39
C VAL A 299 8.96 -38.03 8.08
N ARG A 300 8.91 -38.02 9.40
CA ARG A 300 8.97 -39.24 10.19
C ARG A 300 7.64 -40.00 10.04
N THR A 301 7.71 -41.21 9.51
CA THR A 301 6.57 -42.12 9.36
C THR A 301 6.74 -43.33 10.28
N ASP A 302 5.67 -44.11 10.47
CA ASP A 302 5.71 -45.36 11.24
C ASP A 302 6.69 -46.40 10.64
N GLU A 303 7.07 -46.25 9.37
CA GLU A 303 8.00 -47.12 8.63
C GLU A 303 9.43 -46.55 8.55
N GLY A 304 9.68 -45.37 9.14
CA GLY A 304 10.97 -44.66 9.10
C GLY A 304 10.87 -43.23 8.56
N ASN A 305 12.00 -42.55 8.40
CA ASN A 305 12.03 -41.23 7.77
C ASN A 305 11.80 -41.38 6.26
N LEU A 306 10.76 -40.72 5.75
CA LEU A 306 10.46 -40.60 4.32
C LEU A 306 10.88 -39.21 3.85
N GLU A 307 11.79 -39.16 2.89
CA GLU A 307 12.09 -37.91 2.19
C GLU A 307 10.98 -37.59 1.20
N ILE A 308 10.33 -36.43 1.40
CA ILE A 308 9.40 -35.87 0.43
C ILE A 308 10.15 -34.87 -0.43
N SER A 309 10.49 -35.29 -1.65
CA SER A 309 11.02 -34.42 -2.68
C SER A 309 9.89 -33.71 -3.45
N SER A 310 10.17 -32.54 -4.02
CA SER A 310 9.23 -31.81 -4.89
C SER A 310 7.95 -31.29 -4.23
N LEU A 311 8.08 -30.72 -3.04
CA LEU A 311 7.00 -29.98 -2.38
C LEU A 311 6.68 -28.68 -3.13
N ASN A 312 5.42 -28.23 -3.07
CA ASN A 312 4.97 -26.91 -3.51
C ASN A 312 5.43 -26.46 -4.91
N ARG A 313 5.65 -27.40 -5.84
CA ARG A 313 6.14 -27.10 -7.20
C ARG A 313 5.17 -26.28 -8.03
N VAL A 314 3.88 -26.34 -7.70
CA VAL A 314 2.84 -25.48 -8.27
C VAL A 314 2.00 -24.93 -7.14
N ARG A 315 1.87 -23.60 -7.06
CA ARG A 315 1.06 -22.94 -6.03
C ARG A 315 0.38 -21.70 -6.58
N ILE A 316 -0.77 -21.34 -6.00
CA ILE A 316 -1.29 -19.98 -6.12
C ILE A 316 -0.33 -19.06 -5.35
N HIS A 317 0.27 -18.11 -6.07
CA HIS A 317 1.16 -17.09 -5.51
C HIS A 317 0.37 -15.91 -4.96
N GLN A 318 -0.63 -15.42 -5.71
CA GLN A 318 -1.52 -14.33 -5.30
C GLN A 318 -2.80 -14.37 -6.12
N ALA A 319 -3.88 -13.80 -5.58
CA ALA A 319 -5.14 -13.62 -6.29
C ALA A 319 -5.87 -12.36 -5.82
N ASN A 320 -6.64 -11.75 -6.72
CA ASN A 320 -7.56 -10.67 -6.39
C ASN A 320 -8.88 -10.81 -7.16
N ILE A 321 -9.93 -10.21 -6.63
CA ILE A 321 -11.23 -10.10 -7.29
C ILE A 321 -11.85 -8.75 -6.95
N SER A 322 -12.36 -8.05 -7.96
CA SER A 322 -13.19 -6.88 -7.79
C SER A 322 -14.56 -7.10 -8.40
N TRP A 323 -15.60 -6.68 -7.68
CA TRP A 323 -16.98 -6.70 -8.14
C TRP A 323 -17.68 -5.39 -7.80
N ASN A 324 -17.85 -4.56 -8.82
CA ASN A 324 -18.63 -3.34 -8.75
C ASN A 324 -20.11 -3.62 -9.05
N SER A 325 -20.94 -3.47 -8.03
CA SER A 325 -22.38 -3.65 -8.08
C SER A 325 -23.10 -2.34 -7.79
N ARG A 326 -24.42 -2.32 -8.06
CA ARG A 326 -25.30 -1.18 -7.80
C ARG A 326 -25.36 -0.79 -6.31
N LEU A 327 -25.24 -1.77 -5.42
CA LEU A 327 -25.42 -1.61 -3.98
C LEU A 327 -24.11 -1.75 -3.19
N PHE A 328 -23.04 -2.24 -3.81
CA PHE A 328 -21.76 -2.42 -3.14
C PHE A 328 -20.59 -2.47 -4.13
N ASP A 329 -19.38 -2.20 -3.65
CA ASP A 329 -18.13 -2.70 -4.23
C ASP A 329 -17.60 -3.83 -3.35
N LEU A 330 -17.11 -4.91 -3.95
CA LEU A 330 -16.43 -5.99 -3.24
C LEU A 330 -15.02 -6.12 -3.78
N GLU A 331 -14.05 -6.17 -2.89
CA GLU A 331 -12.64 -6.46 -3.16
C GLU A 331 -12.26 -7.72 -2.38
N GLY A 332 -11.82 -8.76 -3.06
CA GLY A 332 -11.25 -9.97 -2.45
C GLY A 332 -9.76 -10.05 -2.74
N PHE A 333 -8.99 -10.49 -1.74
CA PHE A 333 -7.54 -10.52 -1.81
C PHE A 333 -6.97 -11.80 -1.20
N TYR A 334 -5.91 -12.31 -1.82
CA TYR A 334 -5.03 -13.36 -1.32
C TYR A 334 -3.59 -12.98 -1.69
N ARG A 335 -2.76 -12.74 -0.68
CA ARG A 335 -1.38 -12.20 -0.84
C ARG A 335 -1.33 -10.89 -1.65
N THR A 336 -2.43 -10.13 -1.63
CA THR A 336 -2.57 -8.83 -2.31
C THR A 336 -2.92 -7.77 -1.27
N GLY A 337 -2.07 -6.76 -1.10
CA GLY A 337 -2.22 -5.79 -0.02
C GLY A 337 -3.51 -4.95 -0.10
N HIS A 338 -4.03 -4.57 1.06
CA HIS A 338 -5.12 -3.60 1.19
C HIS A 338 -4.70 -2.45 2.11
N TYR A 339 -5.41 -1.33 2.00
CA TYR A 339 -5.14 -0.13 2.81
C TYR A 339 -5.87 -0.17 4.16
N HIS A 340 -5.45 0.70 5.08
CA HIS A 340 -6.06 0.83 6.41
C HIS A 340 -7.35 1.69 6.38
N TRP A 341 -8.16 1.60 7.44
CA TRP A 341 -9.36 2.45 7.61
C TRP A 341 -9.12 3.75 8.40
N GLY A 342 -7.89 4.02 8.85
CA GLY A 342 -7.56 5.20 9.67
C GLY A 342 -8.03 6.56 9.14
N TYR A 343 -7.96 6.82 7.82
CA TYR A 343 -8.49 8.07 7.22
C TYR A 343 -10.02 8.08 7.05
N GLU A 344 -10.68 6.99 7.41
CA GLU A 344 -12.12 6.77 7.28
C GLU A 344 -12.78 6.55 8.65
N GLY A 345 -12.23 7.14 9.71
CA GLY A 345 -12.79 7.13 11.07
C GLY A 345 -12.41 5.93 11.94
N ASP A 346 -11.47 5.07 11.50
CA ASP A 346 -10.88 4.04 12.38
C ASP A 346 -9.82 4.65 13.32
N PHE A 347 -10.30 5.41 14.30
CA PHE A 347 -9.47 6.21 15.20
C PHE A 347 -8.58 5.37 16.15
N PHE A 348 -8.90 4.08 16.30
CA PHE A 348 -8.19 3.11 17.13
C PHE A 348 -7.42 2.06 16.31
N GLY A 349 -7.34 2.19 14.98
CA GLY A 349 -6.50 1.34 14.12
C GLY A 349 -6.88 -0.14 14.13
N LEU A 350 -8.18 -0.47 14.18
CA LEU A 350 -8.66 -1.86 14.17
C LEU A 350 -8.45 -2.58 12.83
N TYR A 351 -8.43 -1.85 11.71
CA TYR A 351 -8.17 -2.39 10.37
C TYR A 351 -6.88 -1.78 9.81
N PRO A 352 -5.72 -2.42 10.05
CA PRO A 352 -4.41 -1.92 9.66
C PRO A 352 -4.15 -2.05 8.15
N GLU A 353 -3.07 -1.42 7.69
CA GLU A 353 -2.59 -1.60 6.33
C GLU A 353 -1.87 -2.95 6.21
N ALA A 354 -2.12 -3.67 5.12
CA ALA A 354 -1.57 -5.01 4.89
C ALA A 354 -0.66 -5.07 3.64
N ASN A 355 0.18 -4.05 3.44
CA ASN A 355 1.19 -4.01 2.39
C ASN A 355 2.56 -4.43 2.95
N TYR A 356 2.91 -5.71 2.81
CA TYR A 356 4.14 -6.28 3.40
C TYR A 356 5.38 -6.27 2.50
N GLY A 357 5.24 -5.82 1.24
CA GLY A 357 6.35 -5.82 0.28
C GLY A 357 7.01 -7.20 0.16
N PRO A 358 8.35 -7.30 0.12
CA PRO A 358 9.06 -8.57 -0.07
C PRO A 358 8.93 -9.54 1.13
N ASN A 359 8.50 -9.07 2.30
CA ASN A 359 8.43 -9.92 3.51
C ASN A 359 7.47 -11.11 3.32
N ILE A 360 6.38 -10.91 2.58
CA ILE A 360 5.41 -11.96 2.27
C ILE A 360 6.02 -13.14 1.46
N ASP A 361 7.00 -12.83 0.62
CA ASP A 361 7.75 -13.80 -0.16
C ASP A 361 8.86 -14.41 0.71
N ILE A 362 9.61 -13.59 1.46
CA ILE A 362 10.69 -14.04 2.38
C ILE A 362 10.15 -15.10 3.36
N TYR A 363 9.13 -14.78 4.15
CA TYR A 363 8.62 -15.71 5.16
C TYR A 363 7.49 -16.61 4.66
N ASN A 364 7.22 -16.58 3.36
CA ASN A 364 6.17 -17.39 2.74
C ASN A 364 4.76 -17.17 3.35
N GLY A 365 4.49 -15.96 3.87
CA GLY A 365 3.24 -15.61 4.55
C GLY A 365 2.03 -15.61 3.62
N ILE A 366 0.88 -16.10 4.06
CA ILE A 366 -0.32 -16.15 3.20
C ILE A 366 -1.15 -14.86 3.25
N ALA A 367 -0.96 -14.06 4.29
CA ALA A 367 -1.66 -12.80 4.50
C ALA A 367 -1.32 -11.75 3.43
N PRO A 368 -2.26 -10.85 3.10
CA PRO A 368 -3.63 -10.82 3.57
C PRO A 368 -4.52 -11.79 2.78
N VAL A 369 -5.55 -12.34 3.43
CA VAL A 369 -6.56 -13.22 2.85
C VAL A 369 -7.96 -12.84 3.36
N GLY A 370 -8.84 -12.43 2.46
CA GLY A 370 -10.20 -12.05 2.82
C GLY A 370 -10.92 -11.25 1.74
N PHE A 371 -11.98 -10.59 2.14
CA PHE A 371 -12.72 -9.65 1.32
C PHE A 371 -13.15 -8.41 2.11
N GLU A 372 -13.28 -7.30 1.41
CA GLU A 372 -13.80 -6.04 1.87
C GLU A 372 -15.00 -5.63 0.99
N VAL A 373 -16.12 -5.27 1.61
CA VAL A 373 -17.35 -4.86 0.94
C VAL A 373 -17.70 -3.44 1.34
N HIS A 374 -17.82 -2.54 0.37
CA HIS A 374 -18.19 -1.14 0.57
C HIS A 374 -19.62 -0.91 0.10
N GLY A 375 -20.50 -0.51 1.00
CA GLY A 375 -21.91 -0.25 0.68
C GLY A 375 -22.10 1.05 -0.11
N LYS A 376 -23.01 1.02 -1.09
CA LYS A 376 -23.44 2.16 -1.89
C LYS A 376 -24.90 2.51 -1.64
N LYS A 377 -25.32 3.71 -2.05
CA LYS A 377 -26.73 4.15 -2.02
C LYS A 377 -27.34 4.04 -0.62
N SER A 378 -28.34 3.18 -0.43
CA SER A 378 -28.97 2.95 0.88
C SER A 378 -28.04 2.33 1.92
N LEU A 379 -26.93 1.73 1.47
CA LEU A 379 -25.88 1.16 2.33
C LEU A 379 -24.65 2.08 2.44
N ASN A 380 -24.72 3.32 1.94
CA ASN A 380 -23.61 4.26 2.04
C ASN A 380 -23.21 4.46 3.52
N GLY A 381 -21.90 4.45 3.77
CA GLY A 381 -21.29 4.49 5.09
C GLY A 381 -20.97 3.12 5.68
N LEU A 382 -21.58 2.03 5.19
CA LEU A 382 -21.30 0.66 5.64
C LEU A 382 -20.06 0.09 4.93
N LYS A 383 -19.10 -0.43 5.69
CA LYS A 383 -18.05 -1.32 5.19
C LYS A 383 -17.98 -2.60 6.02
N VAL A 384 -17.69 -3.71 5.37
CA VAL A 384 -17.47 -5.00 6.04
C VAL A 384 -16.19 -5.62 5.53
N ALA A 385 -15.28 -5.99 6.43
CA ALA A 385 -14.11 -6.81 6.11
C ALA A 385 -14.27 -8.17 6.78
N PHE A 386 -13.93 -9.26 6.07
CA PHE A 386 -14.01 -10.61 6.60
C PHE A 386 -12.98 -11.49 5.93
N GLY A 387 -12.30 -12.33 6.70
CA GLY A 387 -11.34 -13.26 6.15
C GLY A 387 -10.65 -14.11 7.20
N PRO A 388 -9.99 -15.19 6.78
CA PRO A 388 -9.21 -16.05 7.67
C PRO A 388 -7.94 -15.37 8.21
N GLU A 389 -7.39 -14.38 7.50
CA GLU A 389 -6.21 -13.64 7.92
C GLU A 389 -6.17 -12.28 7.21
N LEU A 390 -6.96 -11.31 7.71
CA LEU A 390 -7.09 -9.99 7.08
C LEU A 390 -5.76 -9.23 7.04
N TRP A 391 -4.92 -9.38 8.06
CA TRP A 391 -3.54 -8.89 8.11
C TRP A 391 -2.63 -9.98 8.70
N TRP A 392 -1.31 -9.85 8.58
CA TRP A 392 -0.37 -10.88 9.02
C TRP A 392 -0.49 -11.13 10.52
N GLY A 393 -0.76 -12.38 10.89
CA GLY A 393 -0.97 -12.80 12.28
C GLY A 393 -2.37 -12.50 12.81
N ALA A 394 -3.31 -12.07 11.95
CA ALA A 394 -4.71 -11.91 12.34
C ALA A 394 -5.37 -13.27 12.56
N ASN A 395 -6.24 -13.33 13.56
CA ASN A 395 -7.22 -14.39 13.67
C ASN A 395 -8.25 -14.29 12.53
N PRO A 396 -8.93 -15.40 12.17
CA PRO A 396 -10.14 -15.33 11.34
C PRO A 396 -11.15 -14.36 11.95
N ALA A 397 -11.50 -13.31 11.22
CA ALA A 397 -12.22 -12.18 11.81
C ALA A 397 -13.27 -11.56 10.88
N VAL A 398 -14.20 -10.85 11.50
CA VAL A 398 -15.13 -9.93 10.83
C VAL A 398 -15.05 -8.54 11.45
N LEU A 399 -14.98 -7.52 10.59
CA LEU A 399 -15.08 -6.12 10.98
C LEU A 399 -16.26 -5.48 10.25
N VAL A 400 -17.06 -4.72 10.98
CA VAL A 400 -18.17 -3.93 10.44
C VAL A 400 -17.96 -2.48 10.84
N LYS A 401 -17.83 -1.60 9.86
CA LYS A 401 -17.75 -0.15 10.04
C LYS A 401 -19.01 0.52 9.52
N TYR A 402 -19.53 1.48 10.26
CA TYR A 402 -20.57 2.38 9.76
C TYR A 402 -20.24 3.84 10.07
N ALA A 403 -20.12 4.66 9.04
CA ALA A 403 -19.85 6.09 9.14
C ALA A 403 -21.04 6.91 8.66
N ARG A 404 -21.38 7.99 9.38
CA ARG A 404 -22.44 8.92 8.97
C ARG A 404 -22.15 10.33 9.45
N LYS A 405 -22.40 11.30 8.57
CA LYS A 405 -22.38 12.72 8.92
C LYS A 405 -23.67 13.13 9.64
N LEU A 406 -23.54 13.65 10.85
CA LEU A 406 -24.62 14.18 11.69
C LEU A 406 -24.35 15.66 11.99
N GLY A 407 -25.00 16.55 11.24
CA GLY A 407 -24.73 17.98 11.33
C GLY A 407 -23.31 18.33 10.90
N GLY A 408 -22.56 18.99 11.79
CA GLY A 408 -21.14 19.34 11.58
C GLY A 408 -20.14 18.24 11.93
N ALA A 409 -20.60 17.12 12.50
CA ALA A 409 -19.74 16.04 12.96
C ALA A 409 -19.87 14.78 12.08
N GLU A 410 -18.76 14.08 11.89
CA GLU A 410 -18.72 12.73 11.34
C GLU A 410 -18.65 11.73 12.49
N VAL A 411 -19.54 10.73 12.47
CA VAL A 411 -19.62 9.70 13.52
C VAL A 411 -19.38 8.35 12.87
N THR A 412 -18.38 7.63 13.39
CA THR A 412 -17.96 6.32 12.89
C THR A 412 -17.98 5.30 14.02
N GLY A 413 -18.69 4.19 13.81
CA GLY A 413 -18.66 3.03 14.69
C GLY A 413 -18.00 1.85 14.00
N ILE A 414 -17.16 1.11 14.72
CA ILE A 414 -16.54 -0.13 14.22
C ILE A 414 -16.77 -1.24 15.24
N TYR A 415 -17.18 -2.40 14.76
CA TYR A 415 -17.24 -3.63 15.54
C TYR A 415 -16.29 -4.66 14.91
N HIS A 416 -15.49 -5.33 15.74
CA HIS A 416 -14.53 -6.35 15.34
C HIS A 416 -14.73 -7.60 16.22
N GLU A 417 -14.79 -8.76 15.59
CA GLU A 417 -14.89 -10.06 16.25
C GLU A 417 -13.90 -11.03 15.62
N ASP A 418 -13.00 -11.58 16.44
CA ASP A 418 -12.29 -12.81 16.08
C ASP A 418 -13.27 -13.99 16.20
N LEU A 419 -13.43 -14.73 15.11
CA LEU A 419 -14.38 -15.82 14.98
C LEU A 419 -13.79 -17.17 15.39
N ASP A 420 -12.46 -17.30 15.34
CA ASP A 420 -11.72 -18.50 15.69
C ASP A 420 -10.26 -18.14 16.02
N GLU A 421 -9.51 -19.10 16.55
CA GLU A 421 -8.06 -18.98 16.71
C GLU A 421 -7.33 -19.20 15.38
N GLN A 422 -6.20 -18.52 15.17
CA GLN A 422 -5.37 -18.76 13.99
C GLN A 422 -4.87 -20.21 13.97
N ALA A 423 -5.17 -20.95 12.90
CA ALA A 423 -4.67 -22.32 12.78
C ALA A 423 -3.13 -22.33 12.60
N PRO A 424 -2.39 -23.27 13.23
CA PRO A 424 -0.92 -23.29 13.24
C PRO A 424 -0.21 -23.34 11.88
N ALA A 425 -0.96 -23.58 10.79
CA ALA A 425 -0.45 -23.74 9.43
C ALA A 425 -0.73 -22.52 8.51
N VAL A 426 -1.37 -21.46 9.00
CA VAL A 426 -1.89 -20.35 8.19
C VAL A 426 -0.77 -19.35 7.87
N SER A 427 -0.12 -18.76 8.87
CA SER A 427 1.10 -17.96 8.65
C SER A 427 2.31 -18.65 9.30
N SER A 428 3.26 -19.10 8.49
CA SER A 428 4.58 -19.45 9.05
C SER A 428 5.15 -18.16 9.66
N PHE A 429 5.67 -18.21 10.89
CA PHE A 429 6.35 -17.08 11.54
C PHE A 429 5.49 -15.91 12.08
N ALA A 430 4.22 -16.11 12.47
CA ALA A 430 3.50 -15.13 13.30
C ALA A 430 3.30 -15.66 14.73
N VAL A 431 3.29 -14.75 15.71
CA VAL A 431 2.93 -15.07 17.09
C VAL A 431 1.40 -15.10 17.19
N PRO A 432 0.78 -16.25 17.53
CA PRO A 432 -0.67 -16.32 17.67
C PRO A 432 -1.15 -15.36 18.76
N VAL A 433 -2.20 -14.60 18.47
CA VAL A 433 -2.83 -13.71 19.47
C VAL A 433 -4.16 -14.33 19.91
N PRO A 434 -4.47 -14.34 21.21
CA PRO A 434 -5.74 -14.92 21.64
C PRO A 434 -6.96 -14.15 21.14
N PRO A 435 -8.09 -14.83 20.85
CA PRO A 435 -9.27 -14.21 20.26
C PRO A 435 -9.83 -13.06 21.08
N THR A 436 -10.27 -12.01 20.39
CA THR A 436 -10.82 -10.82 21.03
C THR A 436 -12.03 -10.26 20.31
N ARG A 437 -12.73 -9.37 21.03
CA ARG A 437 -13.89 -8.62 20.56
C ARG A 437 -13.67 -7.16 20.87
N ARG A 438 -13.96 -6.29 19.89
CA ARG A 438 -13.73 -4.85 20.01
C ARG A 438 -14.91 -4.06 19.43
N ALA A 439 -15.25 -2.96 20.08
CA ALA A 439 -16.19 -1.97 19.57
C ALA A 439 -15.63 -0.57 19.79
N THR A 440 -15.70 0.29 18.78
CA THR A 440 -15.25 1.67 18.85
C THR A 440 -16.35 2.62 18.40
N LEU A 441 -16.34 3.81 18.98
CA LEU A 441 -17.13 4.95 18.52
C LEU A 441 -16.20 6.15 18.43
N HIS A 442 -16.18 6.81 17.27
CA HIS A 442 -15.38 7.98 16.97
C HIS A 442 -16.28 9.10 16.46
N VAL A 443 -15.98 10.33 16.91
CA VAL A 443 -16.64 11.55 16.49
C VAL A 443 -15.57 12.56 16.08
N ALA A 444 -15.59 12.99 14.82
CA ALA A 444 -14.74 14.04 14.28
C ALA A 444 -15.58 15.29 13.97
N THR A 445 -15.09 16.46 14.35
CA THR A 445 -15.72 17.75 14.00
C THR A 445 -14.68 18.84 13.84
N GLU A 446 -15.01 19.87 13.08
CA GLU A 446 -14.17 21.07 12.96
C GLU A 446 -14.94 22.29 13.48
N VAL A 447 -14.32 23.06 14.38
CA VAL A 447 -14.90 24.28 14.95
C VAL A 447 -13.89 25.42 14.83
N GLY A 448 -14.16 26.39 13.96
CA GLY A 448 -13.33 27.59 13.81
C GLY A 448 -11.88 27.31 13.36
N GLY A 449 -11.66 26.26 12.56
CA GLY A 449 -10.33 25.84 12.10
C GLY A 449 -9.57 24.94 13.09
N LEU A 450 -10.20 24.56 14.21
CA LEU A 450 -9.70 23.54 15.12
C LEU A 450 -10.44 22.22 14.83
N GLY A 451 -9.70 21.21 14.38
CA GLY A 451 -10.18 19.83 14.28
C GLY A 451 -10.18 19.17 15.66
N ILE A 452 -11.26 18.46 15.98
CA ILE A 452 -11.45 17.76 17.25
C ILE A 452 -11.93 16.34 16.92
N ASP A 453 -11.15 15.37 17.34
CA ASP A 453 -11.47 13.95 17.29
C ASP A 453 -11.60 13.41 18.70
N LEU A 454 -12.73 12.77 19.00
CA LEU A 454 -12.99 12.10 20.27
C LEU A 454 -13.43 10.67 19.99
N GLY A 455 -12.87 9.70 20.70
CA GLY A 455 -13.28 8.31 20.57
C GLY A 455 -13.23 7.52 21.86
N GLY A 456 -14.06 6.48 21.92
CA GLY A 456 -14.05 5.47 22.96
C GLY A 456 -13.91 4.07 22.35
N ILE A 457 -13.26 3.18 23.08
CA ILE A 457 -13.09 1.77 22.74
C ILE A 457 -13.54 0.88 23.89
N TRP A 458 -14.14 -0.25 23.54
CA TRP A 458 -14.36 -1.40 24.39
C TRP A 458 -13.67 -2.59 23.72
N SER A 459 -12.70 -3.22 24.37
CA SER A 459 -11.86 -4.27 23.79
C SER A 459 -11.36 -5.23 24.87
N GLY A 460 -11.04 -6.48 24.50
CA GLY A 460 -10.44 -7.43 25.43
C GLY A 460 -11.42 -8.03 26.45
N ASN A 461 -12.74 -7.94 26.23
CA ASN A 461 -13.72 -8.53 27.14
C ASN A 461 -13.60 -10.05 27.30
N THR A 462 -12.97 -10.73 26.33
CA THR A 462 -12.63 -12.17 26.42
C THR A 462 -11.63 -12.49 27.52
N ARG A 463 -10.93 -11.48 28.05
CA ARG A 463 -9.93 -11.60 29.12
C ARG A 463 -10.47 -11.32 30.51
N VAL A 464 -11.74 -10.94 30.66
CA VAL A 464 -12.32 -10.60 31.98
C VAL A 464 -12.35 -11.86 32.85
N GLY A 465 -11.76 -11.76 34.04
CA GLY A 465 -11.55 -12.87 34.97
C GLY A 465 -10.22 -13.60 34.81
N ASP A 466 -9.40 -13.26 33.81
CA ASP A 466 -8.02 -13.77 33.72
C ASP A 466 -7.19 -13.14 34.84
N SER A 467 -6.46 -13.98 35.58
CA SER A 467 -5.51 -13.49 36.59
C SER A 467 -4.21 -13.02 35.95
N PHE A 468 -3.61 -11.99 36.54
CA PHE A 468 -2.27 -11.51 36.18
C PHE A 468 -1.44 -11.17 37.41
N GLN A 469 -0.12 -11.18 37.25
CA GLN A 469 0.80 -10.83 38.32
C GLN A 469 1.19 -9.34 38.25
N ILE A 470 1.31 -8.74 39.42
CA ILE A 470 1.85 -7.39 39.62
C ILE A 470 3.07 -7.53 40.51
N VAL A 471 4.13 -6.80 40.20
CA VAL A 471 5.38 -6.85 40.95
C VAL A 471 5.72 -5.46 41.45
N ASP A 472 5.94 -5.34 42.77
CA ASP A 472 6.45 -4.13 43.41
C ASP A 472 7.79 -4.40 44.11
N GLY A 473 8.66 -3.40 44.18
CA GLY A 473 9.99 -3.49 44.77
C GLY A 473 11.13 -3.38 43.77
N THR A 474 12.31 -3.83 44.19
CA THR A 474 13.56 -3.72 43.42
C THR A 474 14.22 -5.08 43.26
N SER A 475 15.17 -5.18 42.35
CA SER A 475 15.97 -6.39 42.11
C SER A 475 16.37 -7.07 43.42
N GLY A 476 16.03 -8.36 43.56
CA GLY A 476 16.29 -9.18 44.74
C GLY A 476 15.32 -9.03 45.92
N ASN A 477 14.33 -8.13 45.87
CA ASN A 477 13.30 -7.94 46.90
C ASN A 477 11.97 -7.49 46.27
N TYR A 478 11.36 -8.42 45.53
CA TYR A 478 10.08 -8.21 44.87
C TYR A 478 8.92 -8.78 45.69
N GLN A 479 7.84 -8.02 45.78
CA GLN A 479 6.55 -8.48 46.28
C GLN A 479 5.65 -8.77 45.08
N VAL A 480 5.17 -10.01 44.99
CA VAL A 480 4.29 -10.47 43.92
C VAL A 480 2.85 -10.43 44.42
N PHE A 481 2.03 -9.64 43.75
CA PHE A 481 0.59 -9.59 43.92
C PHE A 481 -0.08 -10.26 42.72
N GLN A 482 -1.32 -10.67 42.91
CA GLN A 482 -2.18 -11.20 41.86
C GLN A 482 -3.48 -10.42 41.88
N ASP A 483 -3.93 -10.02 40.70
CA ASP A 483 -5.22 -9.37 40.48
C ASP A 483 -5.89 -10.01 39.26
N ASP A 484 -7.17 -9.74 39.06
CA ASP A 484 -7.96 -10.28 37.95
C ASP A 484 -8.42 -9.14 37.03
N ILE A 485 -8.49 -9.41 35.73
CA ILE A 485 -9.02 -8.43 34.77
C ILE A 485 -10.50 -8.17 35.05
N GLU A 486 -10.85 -6.92 35.29
CA GLU A 486 -12.21 -6.48 35.50
C GLU A 486 -12.83 -5.90 34.22
N SER A 487 -14.16 -5.79 34.17
CA SER A 487 -14.84 -5.17 33.03
C SER A 487 -14.41 -3.71 32.79
N LYS A 488 -13.96 -2.98 33.82
CA LYS A 488 -13.47 -1.59 33.66
C LYS A 488 -12.18 -1.53 32.81
N ASP A 489 -11.37 -2.59 32.83
CA ASP A 489 -10.08 -2.66 32.13
C ASP A 489 -10.23 -2.87 30.62
N THR A 490 -11.46 -3.14 30.18
CA THR A 490 -11.81 -3.30 28.76
C THR A 490 -12.07 -1.97 28.05
N PHE A 491 -12.22 -0.87 28.79
CA PHE A 491 -12.56 0.43 28.23
C PHE A 491 -11.33 1.32 28.05
N GLY A 492 -11.35 2.12 26.98
CA GLY A 492 -10.36 3.15 26.72
C GLY A 492 -10.97 4.36 26.01
N GLY A 493 -10.23 5.46 26.03
CA GLY A 493 -10.64 6.72 25.40
C GLY A 493 -9.45 7.44 24.80
N LYS A 494 -9.69 8.14 23.69
CA LYS A 494 -8.68 8.90 22.96
C LYS A 494 -9.26 10.23 22.51
N ILE A 495 -8.44 11.27 22.54
CA ILE A 495 -8.77 12.60 22.01
C ILE A 495 -7.60 13.11 21.17
N LYS A 496 -7.90 13.81 20.07
CA LYS A 496 -6.90 14.45 19.21
C LYS A 496 -7.42 15.82 18.76
N PHE A 497 -6.52 16.79 18.78
CA PHE A 497 -6.73 18.14 18.31
C PHE A 497 -5.77 18.42 17.15
N THR A 498 -6.27 19.07 16.11
CA THR A 498 -5.46 19.50 14.97
C THR A 498 -5.76 20.96 14.64
N PHE A 499 -4.72 21.74 14.38
CA PHE A 499 -4.86 23.17 14.07
C PHE A 499 -3.88 23.55 12.97
N SER A 500 -4.37 24.23 11.94
CA SER A 500 -3.57 24.71 10.82
C SER A 500 -3.85 26.20 10.56
N LYS A 501 -2.81 27.04 10.60
CA LYS A 501 -2.92 28.46 10.28
C LYS A 501 -1.64 29.01 9.65
N GLY A 502 -1.74 29.40 8.38
CA GLY A 502 -0.62 29.97 7.63
C GLY A 502 0.53 28.97 7.52
N ARG A 503 1.65 29.27 8.19
CA ARG A 503 2.89 28.45 8.17
C ARG A 503 2.99 27.45 9.32
N TRP A 504 2.03 27.48 10.23
CA TRP A 504 2.03 26.68 11.45
C TRP A 504 0.96 25.59 11.36
N ASN A 505 1.37 24.36 11.68
CA ASN A 505 0.45 23.30 12.07
C ASN A 505 0.81 22.83 13.47
N TRP A 506 -0.19 22.46 14.26
CA TRP A 506 -0.02 21.90 15.59
C TRP A 506 -1.04 20.79 15.79
N TYR A 507 -0.61 19.71 16.44
CA TYR A 507 -1.52 18.71 16.95
C TYR A 507 -1.17 18.36 18.39
N ALA A 508 -2.18 17.91 19.12
CA ALA A 508 -2.00 17.21 20.38
C ALA A 508 -2.98 16.05 20.46
N SER A 509 -2.55 14.93 21.01
CA SER A 509 -3.41 13.78 21.28
C SER A 509 -3.13 13.21 22.67
N GLY A 510 -4.13 12.60 23.27
CA GLY A 510 -3.97 11.82 24.48
C GLY A 510 -4.88 10.60 24.47
N ALA A 511 -4.38 9.50 25.02
CA ALA A 511 -5.13 8.27 25.18
C ALA A 511 -5.01 7.76 26.63
N ALA A 512 -6.09 7.15 27.11
CA ALA A 512 -6.12 6.38 28.36
C ALA A 512 -6.81 5.06 28.06
N MET A 513 -6.08 3.95 28.18
CA MET A 513 -6.48 2.63 27.73
C MET A 513 -6.40 1.66 28.91
N GLY A 514 -7.51 1.01 29.25
CA GLY A 514 -7.53 -0.06 30.26
C GLY A 514 -6.61 -1.23 29.91
N LEU A 515 -6.35 -2.12 30.87
CA LEU A 515 -5.30 -3.16 30.78
C LEU A 515 -5.36 -4.00 29.51
N VAL A 516 -6.58 -4.34 29.06
CA VAL A 516 -6.82 -5.19 27.88
C VAL A 516 -7.52 -4.45 26.75
N ALA A 517 -7.68 -3.13 26.86
CA ALA A 517 -8.33 -2.27 25.87
C ALA A 517 -7.45 -2.06 24.61
N ASN A 518 -7.09 -3.14 23.92
CA ASN A 518 -6.17 -3.10 22.78
C ASN A 518 -6.85 -2.60 21.51
N GLY A 519 -6.29 -1.56 20.89
CA GLY A 519 -6.56 -1.11 19.52
C GLY A 519 -5.47 -1.59 18.56
N GLY A 520 -5.01 -0.69 17.68
CA GLY A 520 -3.87 -0.84 16.78
C GLY A 520 -3.16 0.49 16.56
N ALA A 521 -1.97 0.44 15.98
CA ALA A 521 -1.09 1.60 15.81
C ALA A 521 -1.71 2.70 14.93
N ASP A 522 -1.28 3.95 15.13
CA ASP A 522 -1.73 5.07 14.28
C ASP A 522 -0.99 5.08 12.91
N TYR A 523 -1.67 4.60 11.88
CA TYR A 523 -1.16 4.60 10.50
C TYR A 523 -1.27 5.96 9.80
N THR A 524 -2.02 6.92 10.37
CA THR A 524 -2.27 8.20 9.71
C THR A 524 -1.05 9.12 9.74
N GLN A 525 -0.88 9.94 8.70
CA GLN A 525 0.06 11.03 8.67
C GLN A 525 -0.68 12.33 9.03
N THR A 526 -0.45 12.86 10.23
CA THR A 526 -1.20 14.05 10.69
C THR A 526 -0.79 15.31 9.92
N PHE A 527 0.51 15.59 9.81
CA PHE A 527 1.03 16.76 9.07
C PHE A 527 2.36 16.50 8.35
N THR A 528 3.19 15.59 8.86
CA THR A 528 4.55 15.31 8.35
C THR A 528 5.00 13.91 8.76
N GLY A 529 6.18 13.49 8.32
CA GLY A 529 6.73 12.15 8.52
C GLY A 529 7.28 11.84 9.92
N TRP A 530 6.62 12.28 10.99
CA TRP A 530 7.00 11.93 12.37
C TRP A 530 6.94 10.42 12.61
N ARG A 531 7.94 9.90 13.33
CA ARG A 531 8.06 8.50 13.75
C ARG A 531 7.47 8.25 15.12
N LEU A 532 7.43 9.24 16.01
CA LEU A 532 6.77 9.09 17.32
C LEU A 532 5.25 9.12 17.13
N LYS A 533 4.60 8.00 17.41
CA LYS A 533 3.17 7.79 17.28
C LYS A 533 2.62 6.97 18.43
N ASP A 534 1.30 7.04 18.62
CA ASP A 534 0.56 6.19 19.53
C ASP A 534 0.63 4.71 19.08
N SER A 535 1.03 3.82 19.99
CA SER A 535 1.10 2.37 19.75
C SER A 535 -0.28 1.72 19.61
N GLY A 536 -1.32 2.35 20.17
CA GLY A 536 -2.69 1.80 20.22
C GLY A 536 -2.87 0.61 21.16
N SER A 537 -1.83 0.19 21.87
CA SER A 537 -1.88 -0.90 22.85
C SER A 537 -2.80 -0.57 24.03
N GLY A 538 -3.31 -1.60 24.70
CA GLY A 538 -3.93 -1.48 26.02
C GLY A 538 -2.89 -1.16 27.10
N ASN A 539 -3.34 -1.10 28.36
CA ASN A 539 -2.49 -0.86 29.52
C ASN A 539 -1.59 0.38 29.34
N GLN A 540 -2.16 1.54 29.02
CA GLN A 540 -1.36 2.76 28.89
C GLN A 540 -2.15 4.06 29.02
N MET A 541 -1.44 5.08 29.47
CA MET A 541 -1.79 6.48 29.30
C MET A 541 -0.71 7.16 28.47
N ASN A 542 -1.08 7.94 27.46
CA ASN A 542 -0.13 8.67 26.64
C ASN A 542 -0.59 10.10 26.31
N VAL A 543 0.39 10.94 25.99
CA VAL A 543 0.24 12.29 25.47
C VAL A 543 1.27 12.49 24.37
N LEU A 544 0.79 12.93 23.21
CA LEU A 544 1.63 13.34 22.09
C LEU A 544 1.32 14.78 21.69
N SER A 545 2.32 15.51 21.25
CA SER A 545 2.13 16.83 20.65
C SER A 545 3.28 17.15 19.71
N GLY A 546 2.96 17.73 18.57
CA GLY A 546 3.96 18.18 17.60
C GLY A 546 3.54 19.43 16.87
N ILE A 547 4.54 20.14 16.35
CA ILE A 547 4.37 21.40 15.64
C ILE A 547 5.14 21.29 14.33
N THR A 548 4.58 21.76 13.22
CA THR A 548 5.35 21.98 11.99
C THR A 548 5.40 23.48 11.68
N TYR A 549 6.57 23.99 11.34
CA TYR A 549 6.75 25.37 10.89
C TYR A 549 7.42 25.44 9.52
N GLN A 550 6.71 26.01 8.53
CA GLN A 550 7.19 26.15 7.15
C GLN A 550 7.92 27.49 6.92
N MET A 551 9.14 27.43 6.41
CA MET A 551 10.02 28.55 6.10
C MET A 551 10.53 28.47 4.65
N GLY A 552 9.68 28.86 3.68
CA GLY A 552 9.98 28.65 2.27
C GLY A 552 10.01 27.15 1.98
N ASN A 553 11.14 26.64 1.48
CA ASN A 553 11.34 25.22 1.18
C ASN A 553 11.74 24.40 2.42
N TRP A 554 11.98 25.04 3.57
CA TRP A 554 12.35 24.36 4.81
C TRP A 554 11.13 24.11 5.70
N GLN A 555 11.08 22.95 6.35
CA GLN A 555 10.15 22.62 7.42
C GLN A 555 10.93 22.20 8.66
N VAL A 556 10.56 22.73 9.82
CA VAL A 556 11.05 22.26 11.12
C VAL A 556 9.87 21.71 11.89
N ALA A 557 10.01 20.47 12.36
CA ALA A 557 8.90 19.71 12.93
C ALA A 557 9.31 18.94 14.19
N PRO A 558 9.32 19.58 15.38
CA PRO A 558 9.45 18.88 16.65
C PRO A 558 8.17 18.10 17.01
N ASN A 559 8.35 16.97 17.68
CA ASN A 559 7.30 16.12 18.21
C ASN A 559 7.71 15.54 19.56
N PHE A 560 6.75 15.30 20.43
CA PHE A 560 6.97 14.79 21.79
C PHE A 560 5.99 13.67 22.10
N LEU A 561 6.46 12.68 22.84
CA LEU A 561 5.67 11.58 23.37
C LEU A 561 6.00 11.39 24.85
N TRP A 562 4.98 11.37 25.69
CA TRP A 562 5.05 10.77 27.01
C TRP A 562 4.05 9.63 27.06
N GLN A 563 4.47 8.48 27.56
CA GLN A 563 3.58 7.36 27.82
C GLN A 563 4.01 6.61 29.06
N LYS A 564 3.03 6.01 29.74
CA LYS A 564 3.24 5.17 30.91
C LYS A 564 2.19 4.07 30.96
N PRO A 565 2.57 2.81 31.24
CA PRO A 565 1.60 1.76 31.44
C PRO A 565 0.85 1.95 32.76
N ILE A 566 -0.38 1.45 32.86
CA ILE A 566 -1.13 1.43 34.13
C ILE A 566 -0.42 0.47 35.08
N GLU A 567 -0.17 -0.74 34.60
CA GLU A 567 0.62 -1.78 35.28
C GLU A 567 1.96 -1.99 34.58
N GLY A 568 3.05 -1.84 35.33
CA GLY A 568 4.42 -1.95 34.83
C GLY A 568 4.80 -3.36 34.33
N PRO A 569 5.92 -3.50 33.61
CA PRO A 569 6.46 -4.79 33.18
C PRO A 569 6.94 -5.62 34.38
N ILE A 570 7.03 -6.94 34.21
CA ILE A 570 7.65 -7.82 35.20
C ILE A 570 9.12 -8.04 34.84
N PRO A 571 10.08 -7.62 35.70
CA PRO A 571 11.50 -7.85 35.46
C PRO A 571 11.86 -9.34 35.38
N GLY A 572 12.81 -9.68 34.50
CA GLY A 572 13.26 -11.07 34.30
C GLY A 572 13.94 -11.71 35.51
N ASP A 573 14.39 -10.91 36.48
CA ASP A 573 15.01 -11.35 37.74
C ASP A 573 14.01 -11.47 38.90
N VAL A 574 12.70 -11.45 38.60
CA VAL A 574 11.65 -11.68 39.61
C VAL A 574 11.79 -13.07 40.24
N GLN A 575 11.67 -13.14 41.58
CA GLN A 575 11.74 -14.40 42.32
C GLN A 575 10.39 -15.11 42.32
N ALA A 576 10.42 -16.45 42.39
CA ALA A 576 9.22 -17.26 42.57
C ALA A 576 8.43 -16.78 43.81
N PRO A 577 7.09 -16.64 43.72
CA PRO A 577 6.19 -17.18 42.70
C PRO A 577 6.02 -16.33 41.42
N GLY A 578 6.74 -15.21 41.28
CA GLY A 578 6.70 -14.38 40.08
C GLY A 578 7.33 -15.04 38.86
N ARG A 579 6.86 -14.71 37.66
CA ARG A 579 7.46 -15.13 36.39
C ARG A 579 7.46 -13.99 35.36
N PRO A 580 8.34 -14.02 34.34
CA PRO A 580 8.27 -13.11 33.20
C PRO A 580 6.89 -13.17 32.54
N ARG A 581 6.28 -11.99 32.33
CA ARG A 581 4.99 -11.84 31.65
C ARG A 581 5.17 -11.90 30.13
N ASN A 582 4.22 -12.48 29.40
CA ASN A 582 4.23 -12.53 27.94
C ASN A 582 2.81 -12.54 27.34
N ILE A 583 2.69 -12.32 26.03
CA ILE A 583 1.39 -12.13 25.37
C ILE A 583 0.53 -13.42 25.23
N LEU A 584 1.14 -14.60 25.39
CA LEU A 584 0.45 -15.88 25.27
C LEU A 584 -0.14 -16.34 26.61
N ASP A 585 0.65 -16.23 27.68
CA ASP A 585 0.30 -16.75 29.00
C ASP A 585 -0.42 -15.73 29.90
N ASP A 586 -0.41 -14.44 29.53
CA ASP A 586 -0.97 -13.36 30.34
C ASP A 586 -1.98 -12.52 29.53
N PRO A 587 -2.95 -11.86 30.21
CA PRO A 587 -3.99 -11.09 29.51
C PRO A 587 -3.45 -9.88 28.73
N PHE A 588 -2.27 -9.37 29.09
CA PHE A 588 -1.59 -8.28 28.40
C PHE A 588 -0.07 -8.35 28.59
N ALA A 589 0.68 -7.61 27.78
CA ALA A 589 2.14 -7.45 27.91
C ALA A 589 2.55 -5.99 27.67
N VAL A 590 3.57 -5.54 28.41
CA VAL A 590 4.19 -4.22 28.34
C VAL A 590 5.41 -4.29 27.43
N ARG A 591 5.26 -3.80 26.20
CA ARG A 591 6.34 -3.70 25.20
C ARG A 591 6.36 -2.32 24.57
N GLY A 592 5.62 -2.11 23.49
CA GLY A 592 5.52 -0.80 22.82
C GLY A 592 4.89 0.30 23.68
N ASN A 593 4.12 -0.08 24.70
CA ASN A 593 3.49 0.76 25.73
C ASN A 593 4.34 0.91 27.01
N ARG A 594 5.61 0.45 27.02
CA ARG A 594 6.52 0.65 28.16
C ARG A 594 6.68 2.13 28.50
N GLU A 595 6.99 2.43 29.76
CA GLU A 595 7.18 3.81 30.19
C GLU A 595 8.24 4.49 29.32
N THR A 596 7.87 5.61 28.71
CA THR A 596 8.71 6.28 27.71
C THR A 596 8.48 7.78 27.76
N THR A 597 9.59 8.53 27.84
CA THR A 597 9.60 9.96 27.49
C THR A 597 10.48 10.12 26.26
N ALA A 598 9.92 10.67 25.18
CA ALA A 598 10.60 10.76 23.91
C ALA A 598 10.42 12.11 23.23
N GLY A 599 11.47 12.55 22.55
CA GLY A 599 11.49 13.73 21.71
C GLY A 599 11.96 13.37 20.31
N GLU A 600 11.34 14.00 19.32
CA GLU A 600 11.71 13.88 17.91
C GLU A 600 11.86 15.28 17.32
N LEU A 601 12.90 15.47 16.51
CA LEU A 601 13.08 16.66 15.68
C LEU A 601 13.25 16.21 14.23
N LEU A 602 12.36 16.68 13.36
CA LEU A 602 12.43 16.45 11.94
C LEU A 602 12.69 17.78 11.22
N ILE A 603 13.68 17.80 10.32
CA ILE A 603 14.01 18.94 9.47
C ILE A 603 13.93 18.49 8.02
N THR A 604 13.11 19.19 7.24
CA THR A 604 12.85 18.85 5.84
C THR A 604 13.23 20.02 4.96
N TYR A 605 13.91 19.74 3.85
CA TYR A 605 14.07 20.65 2.73
C TYR A 605 13.39 20.03 1.52
N ASP A 606 12.35 20.67 1.02
CA ASP A 606 11.57 20.22 -0.13
C ASP A 606 11.20 21.45 -0.99
N PRO A 607 11.81 21.63 -2.16
CA PRO A 607 11.53 22.73 -3.07
C PRO A 607 10.29 22.49 -3.97
N THR A 608 9.70 21.29 -3.95
CA THR A 608 8.68 20.82 -4.89
C THR A 608 7.48 20.28 -4.10
N PRO A 609 6.73 21.16 -3.39
CA PRO A 609 5.64 20.73 -2.51
C PRO A 609 4.48 20.00 -3.23
N ALA A 610 4.41 20.07 -4.56
CA ALA A 610 3.45 19.30 -5.35
C ALA A 610 3.76 17.79 -5.37
N SER A 611 5.02 17.41 -5.18
CA SER A 611 5.52 16.04 -5.18
C SER A 611 6.04 15.65 -3.79
N TRP A 612 5.22 15.96 -2.78
CA TRP A 612 5.53 15.91 -1.35
C TRP A 612 6.37 14.71 -0.89
N MET A 613 7.51 15.01 -0.24
CA MET A 613 8.49 14.03 0.25
C MET A 613 7.93 12.88 1.09
N TYR A 614 6.84 13.09 1.85
CA TYR A 614 6.24 12.08 2.75
C TYR A 614 5.07 11.30 2.13
N ALA A 615 4.72 11.59 0.87
CA ALA A 615 3.83 10.74 0.10
C ALA A 615 4.42 9.31 -0.01
N TRP A 616 3.54 8.31 -0.02
CA TRP A 616 3.93 6.90 -0.06
C TRP A 616 4.71 6.56 -1.35
N ASP A 617 4.42 7.24 -2.45
CA ASP A 617 5.02 7.06 -3.78
C ASP A 617 6.10 8.11 -4.08
N SER A 618 6.61 8.84 -3.08
CA SER A 618 7.54 9.94 -3.33
C SER A 618 8.86 9.49 -3.99
N ASP A 619 9.28 8.23 -3.81
CA ASP A 619 10.40 7.66 -4.59
C ASP A 619 10.17 7.82 -6.11
N MET A 620 8.93 7.69 -6.58
CA MET A 620 8.53 7.87 -7.98
C MET A 620 8.15 9.32 -8.28
N ALA A 621 7.30 9.94 -7.46
CA ALA A 621 6.65 11.22 -7.72
C ALA A 621 7.55 12.45 -7.49
N GLU A 622 8.41 12.43 -6.47
CA GLU A 622 9.32 13.55 -6.14
C GLU A 622 10.14 13.94 -7.36
N ASP A 623 10.24 15.22 -7.67
CA ASP A 623 10.95 15.73 -8.85
C ASP A 623 12.01 16.80 -8.49
N ALA A 624 12.24 17.04 -7.20
CA ALA A 624 13.27 17.92 -6.70
C ALA A 624 14.67 17.59 -7.26
N SER A 625 15.42 18.62 -7.63
CA SER A 625 16.86 18.52 -7.83
C SER A 625 17.59 18.12 -6.54
N LEU A 626 17.03 18.50 -5.38
CA LEU A 626 17.41 18.01 -4.06
C LEU A 626 16.23 18.21 -3.10
N ALA A 627 15.77 17.12 -2.51
CA ALA A 627 14.90 17.10 -1.33
C ALA A 627 15.58 16.25 -0.25
N ALA A 628 15.47 16.67 1.02
CA ALA A 628 16.10 15.97 2.12
C ALA A 628 15.24 16.06 3.38
N SER A 629 15.16 14.97 4.13
CA SER A 629 14.52 14.90 5.44
C SER A 629 15.50 14.29 6.41
N VAL A 630 15.87 15.02 7.46
CA VAL A 630 16.77 14.56 8.52
C VAL A 630 16.01 14.59 9.84
N GLY A 631 15.97 13.45 10.52
CA GLY A 631 15.27 13.29 11.79
C GLY A 631 16.20 12.78 12.89
N PHE A 632 15.92 13.19 14.11
CA PHE A 632 16.57 12.69 15.33
C PHE A 632 15.49 12.35 16.35
N VAL A 633 15.55 11.14 16.90
CA VAL A 633 14.63 10.67 17.93
C VAL A 633 15.44 10.23 19.14
N TYR A 634 15.05 10.69 20.32
CA TYR A 634 15.59 10.22 21.60
C TYR A 634 14.45 9.66 22.44
N ARG A 635 14.67 8.51 23.07
CA ARG A 635 13.71 7.83 23.95
C ARG A 635 14.40 7.49 25.26
N SER A 636 13.81 7.91 26.37
CA SER A 636 14.21 7.46 27.69
C SER A 636 13.24 6.39 28.18
N HIS A 637 13.76 5.19 28.44
CA HIS A 637 13.01 4.05 28.96
C HIS A 637 13.48 3.73 30.38
N PRO A 638 12.78 4.24 31.41
CA PRO A 638 13.16 4.02 32.81
C PRO A 638 12.85 2.59 33.29
N THR A 639 12.08 1.81 32.53
CA THR A 639 11.72 0.44 32.84
C THR A 639 12.25 -0.52 31.78
N THR A 640 12.37 -1.81 32.15
CA THR A 640 12.47 -2.91 31.18
C THR A 640 11.17 -3.04 30.37
N GLN A 641 11.00 -4.15 29.66
CA GLN A 641 9.76 -4.58 29.03
C GLN A 641 9.47 -6.04 29.40
N ASP A 642 8.29 -6.52 29.03
CA ASP A 642 7.90 -7.92 29.18
C ASP A 642 8.52 -8.82 28.09
N ALA A 643 8.56 -10.11 28.37
CA ALA A 643 9.23 -11.10 27.52
C ALA A 643 8.62 -11.15 26.10
N ALA A 644 9.50 -11.31 25.11
CA ALA A 644 9.08 -11.59 23.74
C ALA A 644 8.68 -13.06 23.59
N ILE A 645 8.02 -13.36 22.49
CA ILE A 645 7.88 -14.72 21.99
C ILE A 645 8.91 -14.92 20.88
N GLY A 646 9.81 -15.88 21.08
CA GLY A 646 10.74 -16.35 20.06
C GLY A 646 10.12 -17.48 19.24
N ILE A 647 10.53 -17.59 17.97
CA ILE A 647 10.15 -18.68 17.07
C ILE A 647 11.42 -19.45 16.70
N LEU A 648 11.42 -20.77 16.87
CA LEU A 648 12.55 -21.61 16.51
C LEU A 648 12.69 -21.77 14.98
N GLY A 649 13.83 -22.30 14.53
CA GLY A 649 14.15 -22.45 13.11
C GLY A 649 13.20 -23.35 12.30
N ASP A 650 12.32 -24.11 12.96
CA ASP A 650 11.22 -24.84 12.31
C ASP A 650 10.06 -23.92 11.85
N GLY A 651 10.10 -22.65 12.26
CA GLY A 651 9.13 -21.60 11.95
C GLY A 651 7.77 -21.77 12.62
N ARG A 652 7.66 -22.69 13.59
CA ARG A 652 6.39 -23.10 14.21
C ARG A 652 6.46 -23.20 15.72
N THR A 653 7.59 -23.62 16.28
CA THR A 653 7.73 -23.77 17.72
C THR A 653 7.99 -22.41 18.34
N THR A 654 7.06 -21.96 19.18
CA THR A 654 7.15 -20.69 19.90
C THR A 654 7.57 -20.92 21.35
N PHE A 655 8.34 -19.99 21.92
CA PHE A 655 8.69 -19.99 23.34
C PHE A 655 8.73 -18.55 23.88
N ALA A 656 8.46 -18.38 25.17
CA ALA A 656 8.68 -17.09 25.83
C ALA A 656 10.15 -16.97 26.25
N PHE A 657 10.77 -15.84 25.92
CA PHE A 657 12.11 -15.54 26.45
C PHE A 657 12.07 -15.41 27.98
N PRO A 658 13.17 -15.73 28.69
CA PRO A 658 13.21 -15.65 30.15
C PRO A 658 13.25 -14.20 30.69
N GLY A 659 13.30 -13.20 29.81
CA GLY A 659 13.35 -11.80 30.17
C GLY A 659 13.28 -10.89 28.94
N ALA A 660 13.77 -9.67 29.08
CA ALA A 660 13.83 -8.67 28.04
C ALA A 660 14.97 -7.67 28.32
N PRO A 661 15.31 -6.77 27.37
CA PRO A 661 16.41 -5.83 27.56
C PRO A 661 16.11 -4.86 28.71
N PRO A 662 17.11 -4.53 29.55
CA PRO A 662 16.91 -3.69 30.72
C PRO A 662 16.71 -2.22 30.36
N ALA A 663 16.17 -1.46 31.31
CA ALA A 663 15.96 -0.01 31.22
C ALA A 663 17.21 0.75 30.74
N ARG A 664 17.04 1.62 29.75
CA ARG A 664 18.10 2.46 29.17
C ARG A 664 17.52 3.53 28.24
N ASP A 665 18.36 4.50 27.89
CA ASP A 665 18.02 5.50 26.88
C ASP A 665 18.50 5.03 25.50
N LEU A 666 17.75 5.39 24.46
CA LEU A 666 18.05 5.11 23.06
C LEU A 666 17.97 6.38 22.23
N TRP A 667 18.80 6.48 21.19
CA TRP A 667 18.71 7.54 20.21
C TRP A 667 18.85 6.99 18.80
N GLU A 668 18.23 7.66 17.83
CA GLU A 668 18.33 7.33 16.42
C GLU A 668 18.32 8.61 15.58
N ALA A 669 19.36 8.78 14.77
CA ALA A 669 19.40 9.75 13.68
C ALA A 669 19.10 9.04 12.37
N HIS A 670 18.29 9.67 11.50
CA HIS A 670 17.99 9.14 10.18
C HIS A 670 17.94 10.26 9.14
N ALA A 671 18.27 9.94 7.90
CA ALA A 671 18.16 10.87 6.79
C ALA A 671 17.60 10.15 5.56
N ARG A 672 16.72 10.84 4.84
CA ARG A 672 16.28 10.46 3.49
C ARG A 672 16.59 11.61 2.55
N ILE A 673 17.30 11.32 1.47
CA ILE A 673 17.75 12.30 0.49
C ILE A 673 17.28 11.82 -0.88
N ILE A 674 16.60 12.68 -1.62
CA ILE A 674 16.17 12.45 -3.00
C ILE A 674 16.78 13.55 -3.87
N SER A 675 17.36 13.18 -5.00
CA SER A 675 17.91 14.14 -5.96
C SER A 675 17.67 13.61 -7.37
N LYS A 676 16.78 14.27 -8.13
CA LYS A 676 16.49 13.95 -9.53
C LYS A 676 16.90 15.12 -10.42
N SER A 677 18.08 15.01 -11.04
CA SER A 677 18.68 16.08 -11.85
C SER A 677 18.09 16.19 -13.26
N SER A 678 17.56 15.08 -13.80
CA SER A 678 16.92 15.02 -15.11
C SER A 678 15.99 13.80 -15.23
N PRO A 679 15.07 13.77 -16.22
CA PRO A 679 14.26 12.59 -16.47
C PRO A 679 15.11 11.34 -16.71
N GLY A 680 14.98 10.34 -15.85
CA GLY A 680 15.74 9.09 -15.94
C GLY A 680 17.09 9.10 -15.21
N GLN A 681 17.43 10.19 -14.50
CA GLN A 681 18.57 10.24 -13.59
C GLN A 681 18.13 10.61 -12.19
N GLY A 682 18.51 9.83 -11.20
CA GLY A 682 18.26 10.20 -9.82
C GLY A 682 19.08 9.40 -8.83
N ILE A 683 19.13 9.92 -7.61
CA ILE A 683 19.68 9.27 -6.43
C ILE A 683 18.63 9.32 -5.33
N ILE A 684 18.46 8.21 -4.62
CA ILE A 684 17.76 8.14 -3.33
C ILE A 684 18.73 7.53 -2.33
N ALA A 685 18.92 8.19 -1.20
CA ALA A 685 19.74 7.67 -0.10
C ALA A 685 18.93 7.65 1.19
N ASN A 686 18.90 6.50 1.87
CA ASN A 686 18.37 6.38 3.23
C ASN A 686 19.51 6.02 4.16
N LEU A 687 19.71 6.81 5.21
CA LEU A 687 20.82 6.67 6.15
C LEU A 687 20.26 6.59 7.57
N PHE A 688 20.92 5.83 8.43
CA PHE A 688 20.61 5.74 9.86
C PHE A 688 21.87 5.58 10.71
N ALA A 689 21.78 6.04 11.95
CA ALA A 689 22.77 5.80 13.01
C ALA A 689 22.07 5.86 14.37
N GLY A 690 22.42 4.97 15.29
CA GLY A 690 21.83 5.00 16.63
C GLY A 690 22.00 3.74 17.44
N ASP A 691 21.34 3.75 18.59
CA ASP A 691 21.29 2.66 19.55
C ASP A 691 20.02 1.84 19.32
N ALA A 692 20.15 0.51 19.37
CA ALA A 692 19.02 -0.38 19.17
C ALA A 692 19.08 -1.60 20.11
N GLU A 693 17.91 -2.04 20.55
CA GLU A 693 17.73 -3.20 21.43
C GLU A 693 17.21 -4.41 20.65
N PRO A 694 17.63 -5.63 21.03
CA PRO A 694 17.02 -6.86 20.53
C PRO A 694 15.58 -7.01 21.02
N ASN A 695 14.83 -7.93 20.42
CA ASN A 695 13.48 -8.20 20.88
C ASN A 695 13.46 -9.17 22.08
N GLY A 696 14.40 -10.12 22.13
CA GLY A 696 14.54 -11.15 23.17
C GLY A 696 15.19 -10.64 24.46
N ASP A 697 15.87 -11.51 25.19
CA ASP A 697 16.39 -11.26 26.55
C ASP A 697 17.85 -10.78 26.61
N ASP A 698 18.59 -10.79 25.50
CA ASP A 698 20.01 -10.40 25.50
C ASP A 698 20.20 -8.92 25.94
N PRO A 699 20.99 -8.66 27.01
CA PRO A 699 21.23 -7.30 27.49
C PRO A 699 22.14 -6.46 26.57
N ARG A 700 22.83 -7.04 25.58
CA ARG A 700 23.79 -6.36 24.72
C ARG A 700 23.12 -5.27 23.87
N LEU A 701 23.49 -4.01 24.14
CA LEU A 701 23.09 -2.85 23.34
C LEU A 701 23.89 -2.79 22.05
N ILE A 702 23.24 -2.42 20.95
CA ILE A 702 23.88 -2.38 19.64
C ILE A 702 23.96 -0.95 19.13
N HIS A 703 25.17 -0.53 18.76
CA HIS A 703 25.46 0.76 18.13
C HIS A 703 25.59 0.57 16.63
N ARG A 704 24.50 0.84 15.91
CA ARG A 704 24.35 0.51 14.50
C ARG A 704 24.45 1.74 13.61
N TYR A 705 25.07 1.56 12.46
CA TYR A 705 25.21 2.59 11.43
C TYR A 705 24.95 1.97 10.07
N GLY A 706 24.31 2.68 9.17
CA GLY A 706 24.15 2.17 7.83
C GLY A 706 23.24 2.98 6.95
N GLY A 707 22.96 2.40 5.79
CA GLY A 707 22.07 2.99 4.82
C GLY A 707 22.09 2.26 3.48
N ASP A 708 21.15 2.65 2.63
CA ASP A 708 21.10 2.25 1.24
C ASP A 708 21.11 3.47 0.31
N ILE A 709 21.78 3.32 -0.83
CA ILE A 709 21.82 4.29 -1.91
C ILE A 709 21.33 3.61 -3.17
N ARG A 710 20.32 4.19 -3.81
CA ARG A 710 19.77 3.79 -5.09
C ARG A 710 20.11 4.87 -6.11
N PHE A 711 20.79 4.49 -7.17
CA PHE A 711 21.10 5.34 -8.29
C PHE A 711 20.44 4.79 -9.55
N ILE A 712 19.70 5.62 -10.27
CA ILE A 712 19.15 5.28 -11.57
C ILE A 712 19.75 6.22 -12.60
N MET A 713 20.21 5.65 -13.72
CA MET A 713 20.68 6.39 -14.88
C MET A 713 20.22 5.68 -16.16
N ASN A 714 19.24 6.28 -16.84
CA ASN A 714 18.58 5.73 -18.02
C ASN A 714 18.00 4.34 -17.73
N THR A 715 18.57 3.29 -18.31
CA THR A 715 18.16 1.89 -18.12
C THR A 715 18.92 1.17 -17.02
N TYR A 716 19.94 1.80 -16.41
CA TYR A 716 20.76 1.19 -15.37
C TYR A 716 20.29 1.60 -13.97
N LYS A 717 20.38 0.64 -13.04
CA LYS A 717 20.15 0.86 -11.61
C LYS A 717 21.31 0.26 -10.82
N LEU A 718 21.85 1.04 -9.89
CA LEU A 718 22.77 0.57 -8.86
C LEU A 718 22.09 0.72 -7.51
N THR A 719 22.02 -0.35 -6.74
CA THR A 719 21.62 -0.32 -5.33
C THR A 719 22.83 -0.73 -4.50
N ALA A 720 23.25 0.11 -3.56
CA ALA A 720 24.34 -0.19 -2.65
C ALA A 720 23.84 -0.07 -1.22
N MET A 721 24.26 -0.98 -0.35
CA MET A 721 23.94 -1.00 1.08
C MET A 721 25.23 -1.20 1.88
N ALA A 722 25.34 -0.47 2.98
CA ALA A 722 26.33 -0.71 4.00
C ALA A 722 25.67 -0.70 5.37
N LYS A 723 25.96 -1.70 6.20
CA LYS A 723 25.52 -1.78 7.59
C LYS A 723 26.69 -2.17 8.48
N VAL A 724 26.84 -1.50 9.61
CA VAL A 724 27.91 -1.71 10.59
C VAL A 724 27.28 -2.04 11.93
N ASN A 725 27.74 -3.13 12.55
CA ASN A 725 27.20 -3.68 13.80
C ASN A 725 25.67 -3.76 13.77
N ASP A 726 25.12 -4.41 12.76
CA ASP A 726 23.68 -4.49 12.57
C ASP A 726 23.22 -5.94 12.42
N TRP A 727 21.95 -6.17 12.71
CA TRP A 727 21.31 -7.46 12.53
C TRP A 727 21.30 -7.87 11.06
N GLY A 728 21.28 -9.18 10.81
CA GLY A 728 21.12 -9.72 9.48
C GLY A 728 19.73 -9.46 8.88
N PRO A 729 19.40 -10.06 7.73
CA PRO A 729 18.17 -9.76 6.99
C PRO A 729 16.87 -10.26 7.66
N TYR A 730 16.95 -11.22 8.58
CA TYR A 730 15.79 -11.86 9.21
C TYR A 730 15.46 -11.31 10.60
N ASP A 731 14.17 -11.37 10.96
CA ASP A 731 13.63 -10.86 12.22
C ASP A 731 14.20 -11.62 13.42
N TYR A 732 14.40 -12.94 13.28
CA TYR A 732 15.02 -13.76 14.32
C TYR A 732 16.45 -13.32 14.66
N HIS A 733 17.18 -12.68 13.73
CA HIS A 733 18.48 -12.11 14.06
C HIS A 733 18.32 -10.99 15.10
N ARG A 734 17.22 -10.23 15.07
CA ARG A 734 16.94 -9.24 16.11
C ARG A 734 16.41 -9.89 17.39
N ASP A 735 15.67 -10.98 17.29
CA ASP A 735 15.16 -11.71 18.47
C ASP A 735 16.30 -12.29 19.31
N PHE A 736 17.24 -12.99 18.66
CA PHE A 736 18.41 -13.61 19.28
C PHE A 736 19.65 -12.71 19.30
N ASN A 737 19.50 -11.44 18.93
CA ASN A 737 20.56 -10.45 18.88
C ASN A 737 21.80 -10.88 18.05
N LEU A 738 21.60 -11.54 16.92
CA LEU A 738 22.65 -11.99 16.01
C LEU A 738 23.05 -10.88 15.04
N THR A 739 24.31 -10.49 15.06
CA THR A 739 24.82 -9.32 14.32
C THR A 739 26.02 -9.61 13.47
N TYR A 740 26.24 -8.76 12.48
CA TYR A 740 27.44 -8.75 11.65
C TYR A 740 28.21 -7.44 11.87
N PRO A 741 29.53 -7.47 12.09
CA PRO A 741 30.33 -6.25 12.23
C PRO A 741 30.25 -5.33 11.01
N LEU A 742 30.27 -5.89 9.80
CA LEU A 742 30.11 -5.17 8.54
C LEU A 742 29.35 -6.02 7.53
N GLN A 743 28.32 -5.44 6.91
CA GLN A 743 27.57 -6.02 5.80
C GLN A 743 27.58 -5.05 4.63
N LEU A 744 27.98 -5.54 3.47
CA LEU A 744 28.03 -4.79 2.22
C LEU A 744 27.19 -5.52 1.17
N MET A 745 26.37 -4.77 0.43
CA MET A 745 25.68 -5.29 -0.74
C MET A 745 25.74 -4.27 -1.88
N ALA A 746 25.99 -4.75 -3.09
CA ALA A 746 25.93 -3.94 -4.30
C ALA A 746 25.20 -4.73 -5.40
N ASP A 747 24.13 -4.17 -5.95
CA ASP A 747 23.31 -4.73 -7.02
C ASP A 747 23.35 -3.77 -8.22
N LEU A 748 23.98 -4.20 -9.31
CA LEU A 748 24.01 -3.49 -10.58
C LEU A 748 23.10 -4.21 -11.57
N SER A 749 22.13 -3.51 -12.12
CA SER A 749 21.19 -4.05 -13.10
C SER A 749 20.89 -3.10 -14.25
N THR A 750 20.40 -3.68 -15.34
CA THR A 750 19.85 -2.96 -16.48
C THR A 750 18.45 -3.50 -16.80
N ALA A 751 17.53 -2.62 -17.19
CA ALA A 751 16.14 -2.95 -17.52
C ALA A 751 15.82 -2.60 -18.98
N VAL A 752 14.87 -3.32 -19.58
CA VAL A 752 14.42 -3.03 -20.97
C VAL A 752 13.67 -1.68 -21.06
N GLY A 753 13.07 -1.23 -19.95
CA GLY A 753 12.41 0.07 -19.82
C GLY A 753 13.06 0.96 -18.77
N LYS A 754 12.31 1.94 -18.25
CA LYS A 754 12.75 2.78 -17.14
C LYS A 754 12.83 1.93 -15.85
N PRO A 755 13.99 1.85 -15.18
CA PRO A 755 14.11 1.15 -13.92
C PRO A 755 13.20 1.77 -12.87
N GLN A 756 12.62 0.90 -12.05
CA GLN A 756 11.72 1.30 -10.98
C GLN A 756 12.50 1.51 -9.68
N TRP A 757 12.07 2.48 -8.87
CA TRP A 757 12.71 2.79 -7.58
C TRP A 757 12.46 1.68 -6.56
N HIS A 758 11.20 1.26 -6.44
CA HIS A 758 10.80 0.08 -5.69
C HIS A 758 11.20 -1.21 -6.42
N ASP A 759 11.34 -2.30 -5.66
CA ASP A 759 11.63 -3.61 -6.21
C ASP A 759 10.35 -4.27 -6.73
N ILE A 760 9.82 -3.73 -7.82
CA ILE A 760 8.64 -4.25 -8.51
C ILE A 760 9.03 -5.13 -9.71
N PRO A 761 8.18 -6.10 -10.11
CA PRO A 761 8.45 -6.98 -11.25
C PRO A 761 8.80 -6.19 -12.52
N GLN A 762 9.96 -6.48 -13.11
CA GLN A 762 10.43 -5.82 -14.33
C GLN A 762 11.35 -6.75 -15.12
N THR A 763 11.37 -6.59 -16.45
CA THR A 763 12.36 -7.30 -17.28
C THR A 763 13.73 -6.66 -17.09
N ARG A 764 14.61 -7.35 -16.36
CA ARG A 764 15.95 -6.88 -15.99
C ARG A 764 16.98 -8.01 -15.93
N LEU A 765 18.23 -7.63 -16.18
CA LEU A 765 19.41 -8.46 -15.97
C LEU A 765 20.30 -7.76 -14.94
N GLY A 766 20.86 -8.50 -13.99
CA GLY A 766 21.74 -7.90 -13.00
C GLY A 766 22.71 -8.85 -12.34
N LEU A 767 23.61 -8.23 -11.58
CA LEU A 767 24.64 -8.84 -10.76
C LEU A 767 24.57 -8.22 -9.37
N ARG A 768 24.41 -9.05 -8.35
CA ARG A 768 24.47 -8.66 -6.95
C ARG A 768 25.68 -9.30 -6.29
N PHE A 769 26.40 -8.51 -5.52
CA PHE A 769 27.43 -8.98 -4.61
C PHE A 769 27.01 -8.66 -3.18
N THR A 770 27.07 -9.65 -2.30
CA THR A 770 26.88 -9.51 -0.87
C THR A 770 28.13 -10.01 -0.17
N TRP A 771 28.62 -9.27 0.82
CA TRP A 771 29.74 -9.67 1.67
C TRP A 771 29.46 -9.29 3.11
N ARG A 772 29.80 -10.17 4.05
CA ARG A 772 29.69 -9.91 5.48
C ARG A 772 30.95 -10.37 6.19
N SER A 773 31.44 -9.56 7.14
CA SER A 773 32.39 -10.04 8.14
C SER A 773 31.64 -10.74 9.27
N LEU A 774 32.30 -11.67 9.94
CA LEU A 774 31.72 -12.48 11.01
C LEU A 774 32.58 -12.40 12.28
N ASP A 775 31.91 -12.39 13.42
CA ASP A 775 32.49 -12.43 14.75
C ASP A 775 31.68 -13.38 15.66
N GLN A 776 31.99 -13.41 16.95
CA GLN A 776 31.34 -14.29 17.92
C GLN A 776 29.81 -14.13 18.02
N TYR A 777 29.26 -13.03 17.52
CA TYR A 777 27.82 -12.75 17.53
C TYR A 777 27.13 -13.07 16.19
N SER A 778 27.89 -13.55 15.22
CA SER A 778 27.40 -13.83 13.87
C SER A 778 26.88 -15.28 13.77
N PRO A 779 25.69 -15.52 13.15
CA PRO A 779 25.02 -16.84 13.16
C PRO A 779 25.84 -18.03 12.65
N ARG A 780 26.80 -17.77 11.75
CA ARG A 780 27.59 -18.80 11.06
C ARG A 780 29.08 -18.78 11.40
N TYR A 781 29.52 -17.95 12.33
CA TYR A 781 30.94 -17.90 12.69
C TYR A 781 31.35 -19.21 13.37
N CYS A 782 32.32 -19.90 12.79
CA CYS A 782 32.83 -21.17 13.28
C CYS A 782 34.35 -21.21 13.11
N PRO A 783 35.12 -20.61 14.03
CA PRO A 783 36.57 -20.61 13.95
C PRO A 783 37.16 -22.00 14.23
N THR A 784 36.54 -22.75 15.15
CA THR A 784 36.88 -24.14 15.48
C THR A 784 35.66 -24.89 15.99
N LYS A 785 35.77 -26.23 16.12
CA LYS A 785 34.74 -27.08 16.72
C LYS A 785 35.25 -27.75 18.00
N VAL A 786 34.39 -27.81 19.01
CA VAL A 786 34.62 -28.47 20.30
C VAL A 786 33.52 -29.50 20.58
N LEU A 787 33.80 -30.49 21.43
CA LEU A 787 32.78 -31.45 21.86
C LEU A 787 31.84 -30.79 22.88
N ASN A 788 30.53 -30.85 22.62
CA ASN A 788 29.51 -30.47 23.60
C ASN A 788 29.35 -31.56 24.69
N ASP A 789 28.48 -31.30 25.68
CA ASP A 789 28.24 -32.19 26.82
C ASP A 789 27.67 -33.58 26.45
N ILE A 790 27.14 -33.74 25.23
CA ILE A 790 26.63 -35.01 24.69
C ILE A 790 27.58 -35.66 23.66
N GLY A 791 28.78 -35.10 23.46
CA GLY A 791 29.83 -35.66 22.62
C GLY A 791 29.74 -35.34 21.14
N GLU A 792 28.98 -34.32 20.74
CA GLU A 792 28.87 -33.84 19.36
C GLU A 792 29.80 -32.64 19.12
N LEU A 793 30.39 -32.56 17.92
CA LEU A 793 31.25 -31.44 17.55
C LEU A 793 30.40 -30.21 17.18
N VAL A 794 30.42 -29.20 18.02
CA VAL A 794 29.73 -27.90 17.81
C VAL A 794 30.75 -26.80 17.60
N CYS A 795 30.36 -25.73 16.91
CA CYS A 795 31.23 -24.57 16.73
C CYS A 795 31.45 -23.83 18.06
N ASP A 796 32.68 -23.40 18.30
CA ASP A 796 33.05 -22.54 19.43
C ASP A 796 33.32 -21.12 18.91
N PRO A 797 32.33 -20.22 18.92
CA PRO A 797 32.50 -18.85 18.43
C PRO A 797 33.37 -17.98 19.34
N GLU A 798 33.68 -18.42 20.56
CA GLU A 798 34.50 -17.67 21.53
C GLU A 798 35.96 -18.13 21.56
N ALA A 799 36.33 -19.09 20.71
CA ALA A 799 37.68 -19.65 20.68
C ALA A 799 38.76 -18.57 20.47
N GLU A 800 39.67 -18.45 21.45
CA GLU A 800 40.76 -17.48 21.41
C GLU A 800 41.79 -17.83 20.31
N GLY A 801 42.36 -16.79 19.69
CA GLY A 801 43.47 -16.93 18.73
C GLY A 801 43.05 -17.08 17.25
N PHE A 802 41.76 -16.92 16.95
CA PHE A 802 41.23 -16.89 15.59
C PHE A 802 40.87 -15.47 15.15
N ASP A 803 41.00 -15.21 13.85
CA ASP A 803 40.58 -13.95 13.23
C ASP A 803 39.05 -13.92 13.04
N ASN A 804 38.52 -12.74 12.71
CA ASN A 804 37.13 -12.62 12.24
C ASN A 804 36.91 -13.43 10.95
N GLY A 805 35.75 -14.07 10.84
CA GLY A 805 35.35 -14.81 9.65
C GLY A 805 34.80 -13.90 8.56
N SER A 806 34.47 -14.48 7.41
CA SER A 806 33.75 -13.78 6.36
C SER A 806 32.89 -14.70 5.52
N GLU A 807 31.85 -14.15 4.91
CA GLU A 807 31.03 -14.83 3.91
C GLU A 807 30.73 -13.90 2.74
N TRP A 808 30.55 -14.47 1.57
CA TRP A 808 30.18 -13.73 0.38
C TRP A 808 29.28 -14.53 -0.57
N GLU A 809 28.46 -13.80 -1.32
CA GLU A 809 27.60 -14.31 -2.38
C GLU A 809 27.72 -13.41 -3.61
N ILE A 810 27.96 -14.01 -4.77
CA ILE A 810 27.75 -13.39 -6.08
C ILE A 810 26.48 -14.02 -6.68
N ARG A 811 25.47 -13.19 -6.91
CA ARG A 811 24.22 -13.59 -7.55
C ARG A 811 24.11 -12.94 -8.93
N THR A 812 24.02 -13.74 -9.99
CA THR A 812 23.57 -13.23 -11.29
C THR A 812 22.10 -13.54 -11.46
N TYR A 813 21.33 -12.66 -12.11
CA TYR A 813 19.92 -12.91 -12.33
C TYR A 813 19.42 -12.36 -13.66
N LEU A 814 18.51 -13.11 -14.29
CA LEU A 814 17.72 -12.69 -15.42
C LEU A 814 16.25 -12.80 -15.03
N HIS A 815 15.62 -11.64 -14.88
CA HIS A 815 14.20 -11.53 -14.60
C HIS A 815 13.52 -11.08 -15.88
N PHE A 816 12.50 -11.81 -16.31
CA PHE A 816 11.63 -11.45 -17.40
C PHE A 816 10.25 -11.18 -16.84
N ASN A 817 9.66 -10.06 -17.18
CA ASN A 817 8.30 -9.70 -16.75
C ASN A 817 7.54 -9.06 -17.92
N ILE A 818 6.35 -9.60 -18.18
CA ILE A 818 5.35 -9.01 -19.05
C ILE A 818 4.03 -8.98 -18.29
N GLY A 819 3.47 -7.79 -18.09
CA GLY A 819 2.08 -7.61 -17.64
C GLY A 819 1.78 -7.91 -16.16
N MET A 820 2.77 -8.30 -15.34
CA MET A 820 2.60 -8.53 -13.89
C MET A 820 3.17 -7.43 -13.02
#